data_AF-A0A1Y3XKI6-F1
#
_entry.id   AF-A0A1Y3XKI6-F1
#
_cell.length_a   1.000
_cell.length_b   1.000
_cell.length_c   1.000
_cell.angle_alpha   90.00
_cell.angle_beta   90.00
_cell.angle_gamma   90.00
#
_symmetry.space_group_name_H-M   'P 1'
#
loop_
_entity.id
_entity.type
_entity.pdbx_description
1 polymer ?
#
loop_
_entity_poly.entity_id
_entity_poly.type
_entity_poly.pdbx_seq_one_letter_code
_entity_poly.pdbx_strand_id
1 'polypeptide(L)'
;MTDFSLSCCRFFAEHMPCDYRIPAKDNMYKLPLLLIGYGSRLDTILQKAITHGQLPDTILEITVATPNASGTAQSLLDRAPTLGDFAEVICQDETLSTPHSNAFCQLRFEQVTLEATSIHALLQRHSTASYLLISTGNDEQNQALASACAQVPAAQKRMIAFVQKKPEAEAFPQAHNAYDYVSVCCKRVLSLIQNRQQDADSVDAPVEVYSFGFENTQNYRHHTEEIALNLHYAYAKAQNARRPVDKIIQEFHEPYNYLANLEAAVHICAKLACCGIRSTGKEAAIQFRQLLVRSPELLDKLAAVEHRRWMMEKLLAGYRPLSDISRIYTAGATTHSKAEKWHCCLVPCDETGRSYLLASDWENAEKGVLREDLDELDRMTLLIHNQCGRCAGANQGAVQDLIQAIRSTLTEHACFSHATQQILEEVAGSIIQMQQKKASACALYEKQLSALKKCISQEGGLLQEFLLLQLRTLDSTLAPLKEYISRKDYKLQDRLLVEQIPFALTHRCRPSLVKLISDRELDDIFALWQLEPSQVTFWGIAESAAELSRLRERADRSARFLQNMGISVCQSWNLMVPKHLMASLFKQADLLTDWDCTLVPLAERTEQAVCAILKDWLTETEAVYLEVTGADPLLLCSAIRTAQEHGLSVFYVRNGQFYNQLNAEELQFPAPRKNMTVREMMASRGAVLSNLDSSNLADLSVHYKMLWEIARTTPLWSELSTALQGAHFRTRRPYFQFVLLDTPESAVKKTLYTNRLTAVGLLPTLREIEKYGFISDIETTNELNGGISITYTSLGKVNPDTMHHYLQKFVEVYQPSSYFTFSTNWEGKLYLNIYDLCVTDYAYNMDTHLSTEAKAALPNLLQRLQDAGLIHQYTKNYACSISFRYHSRAVMDCIQKAGSILEAYIYFSALLEADFDDVETGISFLHNTSENSAENEIDVICTKGLSSLFISAKFTRTLTEKFNYVLYEISLLSEHFGINAKPVLVASCFHQFETDESTGKKIYSHEVRLALRRGVYLVGQECLRKNVLGQVLENILEDREDWCDFVSDLD
;
A
#
# COMPACT_ATOMS: atom_id res chain seq x y z
N MET A 1 10.85 -8.88 26.70
CA MET A 1 11.35 -7.82 27.62
C MET A 1 11.13 -8.29 29.05
N THR A 2 12.12 -8.17 29.95
CA THR A 2 11.96 -8.54 31.37
C THR A 2 11.06 -7.53 32.09
N ASP A 3 10.41 -7.93 33.19
CA ASP A 3 9.57 -6.99 33.97
C ASP A 3 10.37 -5.81 34.52
N PHE A 4 11.63 -6.05 34.91
CA PHE A 4 12.51 -4.96 35.35
C PHE A 4 12.82 -3.95 34.22
N SER A 5 13.03 -4.41 32.99
CA SER A 5 13.23 -3.51 31.84
C SER A 5 11.97 -2.67 31.60
N LEU A 6 10.78 -3.24 31.75
CA LEU A 6 9.53 -2.49 31.58
C LEU A 6 9.31 -1.48 32.73
N SER A 7 9.66 -1.84 33.97
CA SER A 7 9.72 -0.89 35.10
C SER A 7 10.65 0.29 34.79
N CYS A 8 11.82 0.06 34.18
CA CYS A 8 12.71 1.13 33.76
C CYS A 8 12.03 2.02 32.71
N CYS A 9 11.41 1.44 31.68
CA CYS A 9 10.69 2.19 30.66
C CYS A 9 9.57 3.06 31.26
N ARG A 10 8.78 2.49 32.17
CA ARG A 10 7.75 3.22 32.93
C ARG A 10 8.36 4.39 33.70
N PHE A 11 9.46 4.15 34.40
CA PHE A 11 10.17 5.19 35.15
C PHE A 11 10.62 6.34 34.24
N PHE A 12 11.23 6.05 33.09
CA PHE A 12 11.64 7.08 32.12
C PHE A 12 10.45 7.84 31.51
N ALA A 13 9.28 7.20 31.38
CA ALA A 13 8.06 7.87 30.93
C ALA A 13 7.44 8.77 32.02
N GLU A 14 7.48 8.37 33.29
CA GLU A 14 6.95 9.14 34.42
C GLU A 14 7.91 10.26 34.87
N HIS A 15 9.22 10.06 34.72
CA HIS A 15 10.30 10.98 35.12
C HIS A 15 11.21 11.30 33.93
N MET A 16 10.69 12.08 32.99
CA MET A 16 11.32 12.27 31.68
C MET A 16 12.69 12.98 31.75
N PRO A 17 13.74 12.45 31.10
CA PRO A 17 15.07 13.09 31.10
C PRO A 17 15.08 14.51 30.54
N CYS A 18 14.17 14.84 29.64
CA CYS A 18 14.08 16.18 29.03
C CYS A 18 13.87 17.32 30.04
N ASP A 19 13.28 17.03 31.20
CA ASP A 19 13.01 17.99 32.28
C ASP A 19 14.26 18.33 33.11
N TYR A 20 15.36 17.60 32.89
CA TYR A 20 16.62 17.72 33.65
C TYR A 20 17.79 18.16 32.76
N ARG A 21 17.48 18.57 31.53
CA ARG A 21 18.43 19.14 30.59
C ARG A 21 18.92 20.51 31.08
N ILE A 22 20.18 20.80 30.83
CA ILE A 22 20.80 22.10 31.13
C ILE A 22 21.11 22.85 29.85
N PRO A 23 20.94 24.18 29.80
CA PRO A 23 21.31 24.97 28.63
C PRO A 23 22.80 24.81 28.29
N ALA A 24 23.09 24.69 27.00
CA ALA A 24 24.44 24.69 26.44
C ALA A 24 24.57 25.82 25.40
N LYS A 25 25.72 25.89 24.70
CA LYS A 25 25.93 26.87 23.63
C LYS A 25 25.05 26.56 22.41
N ASP A 26 24.87 27.56 21.54
CA ASP A 26 24.24 27.41 20.23
C ASP A 26 22.80 26.86 20.25
N ASN A 27 22.02 27.23 21.27
CA ASN A 27 20.65 26.76 21.51
C ASN A 27 20.52 25.24 21.72
N MET A 28 21.62 24.56 22.03
CA MET A 28 21.63 23.15 22.43
C MET A 28 21.39 23.00 23.92
N TYR A 29 21.00 21.79 24.32
CA TYR A 29 20.97 21.34 25.71
C TYR A 29 22.03 20.29 25.95
N LYS A 30 22.46 20.14 27.21
CA LYS A 30 23.18 18.96 27.71
C LYS A 30 22.28 18.17 28.64
N LEU A 31 22.42 16.85 28.60
CA LEU A 31 21.73 15.93 29.50
C LEU A 31 22.78 15.07 30.23
N PRO A 32 23.32 15.57 31.37
CA PRO A 32 24.30 14.85 32.17
C PRO A 32 23.61 13.85 33.12
N LEU A 33 23.77 12.56 32.83
CA LEU A 33 23.30 11.44 33.64
C LEU A 33 24.45 10.84 34.45
N LEU A 34 24.15 10.47 35.69
CA LEU A 34 25.09 9.75 36.54
C LEU A 34 24.46 8.44 37.01
N LEU A 35 25.02 7.33 36.54
CA LEU A 35 24.62 5.98 36.93
C LEU A 35 25.61 5.44 37.97
N ILE A 36 25.11 4.99 39.12
CA ILE A 36 25.96 4.55 40.24
C ILE A 36 25.66 3.09 40.55
N GLY A 37 26.66 2.23 40.47
CA GLY A 37 26.54 0.84 40.91
C GLY A 37 27.24 -0.18 40.02
N TYR A 38 26.65 -1.38 39.90
CA TYR A 38 27.17 -2.46 39.06
C TYR A 38 26.11 -3.56 38.82
N GLY A 39 26.40 -4.46 37.89
CA GLY A 39 25.61 -5.67 37.62
C GLY A 39 24.52 -5.49 36.56
N SER A 40 23.79 -6.57 36.28
CA SER A 40 22.86 -6.66 35.14
C SER A 40 21.68 -5.68 35.17
N ARG A 41 21.27 -5.24 36.36
CA ARG A 41 20.24 -4.20 36.51
C ARG A 41 20.76 -2.83 36.09
N LEU A 42 22.00 -2.49 36.46
CA LEU A 42 22.63 -1.25 36.00
C LEU A 42 22.84 -1.28 34.49
N ASP A 43 23.24 -2.43 33.92
CA ASP A 43 23.35 -2.59 32.46
C ASP A 43 22.02 -2.30 31.76
N THR A 44 20.91 -2.82 32.31
CA THR A 44 19.56 -2.57 31.78
C THR A 44 19.22 -1.08 31.85
N ILE A 45 19.51 -0.43 33.00
CA ILE A 45 19.29 1.01 33.18
C ILE A 45 20.14 1.83 32.18
N LEU A 46 21.41 1.47 31.99
CA LEU A 46 22.31 2.13 31.05
C LEU A 46 21.77 2.04 29.62
N GLN A 47 21.29 0.86 29.20
CA GLN A 47 20.67 0.70 27.89
C GLN A 47 19.46 1.64 27.72
N LYS A 48 18.60 1.74 28.73
CA LYS A 48 17.45 2.66 28.70
C LYS A 48 17.84 4.13 28.75
N ALA A 49 18.87 4.49 29.52
CA ALA A 49 19.40 5.83 29.57
C ALA A 49 19.95 6.26 28.19
N ILE A 50 20.64 5.36 27.49
CA ILE A 50 21.17 5.61 26.15
C ILE A 50 20.04 5.83 25.14
N THR A 51 19.01 4.96 25.14
CA THR A 51 17.92 5.03 24.16
C THR A 51 16.94 6.17 24.45
N HIS A 52 16.46 6.30 25.69
CA HIS A 52 15.50 7.33 26.09
C HIS A 52 16.13 8.72 26.32
N GLY A 53 17.46 8.79 26.37
CA GLY A 53 18.22 10.04 26.40
C GLY A 53 18.43 10.67 25.03
N GLN A 54 18.06 10.00 23.93
CA GLN A 54 18.12 10.56 22.57
C GLN A 54 17.01 11.61 22.40
N LEU A 55 17.35 12.88 22.52
CA LEU A 55 16.39 13.99 22.50
C LEU A 55 16.79 15.03 21.44
N PRO A 56 15.82 15.78 20.88
CA PRO A 56 16.13 16.86 19.94
C PRO A 56 17.00 17.93 20.61
N ASP A 57 17.93 18.49 19.83
CA ASP A 57 18.83 19.57 20.23
C ASP A 57 19.54 19.30 21.58
N THR A 58 19.90 18.04 21.86
CA THR A 58 20.47 17.61 23.15
C THR A 58 21.73 16.76 22.98
N ILE A 59 22.79 17.11 23.73
CA ILE A 59 24.01 16.32 23.89
C ILE A 59 23.82 15.40 25.10
N LEU A 60 23.84 14.09 24.87
CA LEU A 60 23.69 13.07 25.92
C LEU A 60 25.05 12.69 26.51
N GLU A 61 25.23 12.95 27.80
CA GLU A 61 26.46 12.63 28.55
C GLU A 61 26.10 11.67 29.69
N ILE A 62 26.62 10.45 29.67
CA ILE A 62 26.34 9.44 30.70
C ILE A 62 27.65 9.06 31.38
N THR A 63 27.73 9.29 32.69
CA THR A 63 28.81 8.78 33.53
C THR A 63 28.34 7.57 34.33
N VAL A 64 29.07 6.47 34.23
CA VAL A 64 28.87 5.23 35.00
C VAL A 64 29.95 5.15 36.07
N ALA A 65 29.56 5.40 37.32
CA ALA A 65 30.42 5.26 38.50
C ALA A 65 30.28 3.86 39.09
N THR A 66 31.35 3.08 39.03
CA THR A 66 31.34 1.65 39.38
C THR A 66 32.64 1.21 40.06
N PRO A 67 32.64 0.15 40.89
CA PRO A 67 33.88 -0.37 41.48
C PRO A 67 34.91 -0.91 40.47
N ASN A 68 34.48 -1.30 39.26
CA ASN A 68 35.35 -1.88 38.22
C ASN A 68 35.09 -1.23 36.85
N ALA A 69 35.55 0.01 36.67
CA ALA A 69 35.28 0.80 35.47
C ALA A 69 35.75 0.13 34.18
N SER A 70 37.00 -0.35 34.15
CA SER A 70 37.59 -0.98 32.97
C SER A 70 36.86 -2.26 32.59
N GLY A 71 36.52 -3.10 33.57
CA GLY A 71 35.76 -4.33 33.32
C GLY A 71 34.33 -4.07 32.80
N THR A 72 33.65 -3.05 33.33
CA THR A 72 32.30 -2.67 32.87
C THR A 72 32.34 -2.07 31.46
N ALA A 73 33.29 -1.20 31.17
CA ALA A 73 33.47 -0.61 29.83
C ALA A 73 33.78 -1.70 28.79
N GLN A 74 34.72 -2.60 29.09
CA GLN A 74 35.06 -3.71 28.20
C GLN A 74 33.85 -4.64 27.98
N SER A 75 33.11 -4.98 29.03
CA SER A 75 31.91 -5.82 28.90
C SER A 75 30.80 -5.18 28.05
N LEU A 76 30.71 -3.84 28.00
CA LEU A 76 29.80 -3.14 27.10
C LEU A 76 30.26 -3.29 25.65
N LEU A 77 31.53 -3.01 25.38
CA LEU A 77 32.11 -3.08 24.03
C LEU A 77 32.12 -4.52 23.48
N ASP A 78 32.35 -5.53 24.33
CA ASP A 78 32.28 -6.94 23.91
C ASP A 78 30.86 -7.33 23.46
N ARG A 79 29.83 -6.78 24.10
CA ARG A 79 28.42 -7.02 23.73
C ARG A 79 27.95 -6.18 22.55
N ALA A 80 28.51 -4.99 22.38
CA ALA A 80 28.18 -4.03 21.33
C ALA A 80 29.45 -3.51 20.63
N PRO A 81 30.12 -4.32 19.80
CA PRO A 81 31.46 -4.01 19.28
C PRO A 81 31.53 -2.77 18.39
N THR A 82 30.44 -2.43 17.73
CA THR A 82 30.33 -1.27 16.82
C THR A 82 29.70 -0.05 17.49
N LEU A 83 29.44 -0.10 18.80
CA LEU A 83 28.94 1.06 19.54
C LEU A 83 29.91 2.25 19.46
N GLY A 84 31.21 1.96 19.47
CA GLY A 84 32.27 2.98 19.41
C GLY A 84 32.30 3.79 18.11
N ASP A 85 31.65 3.31 17.04
CA ASP A 85 31.53 4.04 15.77
C ASP A 85 30.54 5.21 15.89
N PHE A 86 29.64 5.16 16.89
CA PHE A 86 28.54 6.11 17.09
C PHE A 86 28.55 6.78 18.46
N ALA A 87 29.28 6.25 19.45
CA ALA A 87 29.40 6.79 20.79
C ALA A 87 30.87 6.96 21.19
N GLU A 88 31.17 8.08 21.86
CA GLU A 88 32.47 8.30 22.47
C GLU A 88 32.53 7.53 23.80
N VAL A 89 33.48 6.60 23.95
CA VAL A 89 33.61 5.78 25.16
C VAL A 89 34.93 6.12 25.85
N ILE A 90 34.84 6.57 27.09
CA ILE A 90 35.97 7.03 27.90
C ILE A 90 36.00 6.19 29.18
N CYS A 91 37.15 5.63 29.55
CA CYS A 91 37.35 4.92 30.80
C CYS A 91 38.54 5.50 31.55
N GLN A 92 38.35 5.96 32.79
CA GLN A 92 39.43 6.53 33.61
C GLN A 92 40.29 7.58 32.87
N ASP A 93 39.63 8.47 32.13
CA ASP A 93 40.23 9.53 31.29
C ASP A 93 40.99 9.05 30.04
N GLU A 94 40.99 7.75 29.75
CA GLU A 94 41.46 7.18 28.48
C GLU A 94 40.28 7.00 27.50
N THR A 95 40.39 7.58 26.30
CA THR A 95 39.41 7.39 25.23
C THR A 95 39.58 6.00 24.61
N LEU A 96 38.62 5.11 24.83
CA LEU A 96 38.60 3.75 24.30
C LEU A 96 38.07 3.70 22.86
N SER A 97 37.13 4.57 22.52
CA SER A 97 36.60 4.70 21.16
C SER A 97 36.19 6.13 20.85
N THR A 98 36.42 6.54 19.60
CA THR A 98 36.01 7.87 19.10
C THR A 98 35.22 7.65 17.80
N PRO A 99 34.00 8.19 17.68
CA PRO A 99 33.18 7.99 16.49
C PRO A 99 33.77 8.69 15.27
N HIS A 100 33.46 8.17 14.09
CA HIS A 100 33.93 8.74 12.80
C HIS A 100 33.19 10.03 12.42
N SER A 101 32.06 10.32 13.06
CA SER A 101 31.20 11.50 12.86
C SER A 101 30.69 12.02 14.22
N ASN A 102 29.70 12.91 14.22
CA ASN A 102 29.12 13.46 15.47
C ASN A 102 28.62 12.32 16.37
N ALA A 103 29.16 12.24 17.59
CA ALA A 103 28.78 11.24 18.59
C ALA A 103 27.30 11.38 18.99
N PHE A 104 26.57 10.27 19.04
CA PHE A 104 25.18 10.23 19.53
C PHE A 104 25.12 10.33 21.05
N CYS A 105 26.15 9.87 21.74
CA CYS A 105 26.32 10.08 23.17
C CYS A 105 27.80 9.96 23.59
N GLN A 106 28.09 10.49 24.78
CA GLN A 106 29.36 10.30 25.48
C GLN A 106 29.13 9.37 26.67
N LEU A 107 29.92 8.30 26.76
CA LEU A 107 29.87 7.30 27.83
C LEU A 107 31.19 7.33 28.60
N ARG A 108 31.14 7.75 29.87
CA ARG A 108 32.30 7.81 30.76
C ARG A 108 32.21 6.75 31.85
N PHE A 109 33.25 5.95 32.04
CA PHE A 109 33.35 4.97 33.11
C PHE A 109 34.37 5.43 34.15
N GLU A 110 33.91 5.66 35.38
CA GLU A 110 34.73 6.10 36.50
C GLU A 110 34.78 5.05 37.60
N GLN A 111 35.99 4.79 38.11
CA GLN A 111 36.17 3.85 39.21
C GLN A 111 35.94 4.54 40.55
N VAL A 112 34.96 4.05 41.30
CA VAL A 112 34.54 4.65 42.58
C VAL A 112 34.16 3.55 43.58
N THR A 113 34.62 3.72 44.82
CA THR A 113 34.14 2.90 45.96
C THR A 113 32.74 3.37 46.36
N LEU A 114 31.78 2.44 46.48
CA LEU A 114 30.37 2.78 46.74
C LEU A 114 30.10 2.96 48.24
N GLU A 115 30.72 3.99 48.82
CA GLU A 115 30.57 4.43 50.20
C GLU A 115 30.19 5.91 50.25
N ALA A 116 29.49 6.34 51.31
CA ALA A 116 28.94 7.69 51.40
C ALA A 116 29.98 8.80 51.14
N THR A 117 31.17 8.73 51.74
CA THR A 117 32.25 9.73 51.55
C THR A 117 32.72 9.82 50.11
N SER A 118 32.85 8.68 49.43
CA SER A 118 33.25 8.61 48.02
C SER A 118 32.17 9.17 47.09
N ILE A 119 30.89 8.97 47.41
CA ILE A 119 29.75 9.54 46.68
C ILE A 119 29.72 11.07 46.79
N HIS A 120 30.02 11.64 47.96
CA HIS A 120 30.10 13.09 48.12
C HIS A 120 31.17 13.69 47.19
N ALA A 121 32.36 13.09 47.14
CA ALA A 121 33.43 13.52 46.24
C ALA A 121 33.04 13.35 44.76
N LEU A 122 32.35 12.26 44.40
CA LEU A 122 31.86 12.03 43.04
C LEU A 122 30.87 13.13 42.60
N LEU A 123 29.89 13.49 43.45
CA LEU A 123 28.90 14.52 43.13
C LEU A 123 29.50 15.93 43.08
N GLN A 124 30.59 16.19 43.80
CA GLN A 124 31.33 17.44 43.65
C GLN A 124 32.00 17.55 42.29
N ARG A 125 32.54 16.44 41.75
CA ARG A 125 33.11 16.40 40.39
C ARG A 125 32.03 16.50 39.30
N HIS A 126 30.89 15.88 39.53
CA HIS A 126 29.73 15.88 38.61
C HIS A 126 28.61 16.79 39.11
N SER A 127 28.95 18.03 39.48
CA SER A 127 28.01 18.97 40.09
C SER A 127 26.83 19.34 39.19
N THR A 128 27.02 19.24 37.87
CA THR A 128 26.00 19.46 36.83
C THR A 128 25.09 18.26 36.59
N ALA A 129 25.35 17.09 37.19
CA ALA A 129 24.48 15.93 37.02
C ALA A 129 23.12 16.16 37.70
N SER A 130 22.08 16.21 36.87
CA SER A 130 20.70 16.46 37.28
C SER A 130 19.84 15.20 37.34
N TYR A 131 20.33 14.08 36.80
CA TYR A 131 19.58 12.83 36.65
C TYR A 131 20.43 11.65 37.11
N LEU A 132 20.20 11.18 38.34
CA LEU A 132 21.02 10.16 39.00
C LEU A 132 20.22 8.85 39.14
N LEU A 133 20.80 7.73 38.72
CA LEU A 133 20.19 6.41 38.86
C LEU A 133 21.13 5.44 39.59
N ILE A 134 20.62 4.71 40.58
CA ILE A 134 21.42 3.88 41.49
C ILE A 134 20.98 2.42 41.45
N SER A 135 21.91 1.50 41.20
CA SER A 135 21.67 0.06 41.29
C SER A 135 22.93 -0.76 41.59
N THR A 136 23.04 -1.31 42.79
CA THR A 136 24.14 -2.19 43.24
C THR A 136 23.73 -3.66 43.36
N GLY A 137 22.46 -3.97 43.06
CA GLY A 137 21.86 -5.28 43.33
C GLY A 137 21.45 -5.52 44.79
N ASN A 138 21.74 -4.58 45.71
CA ASN A 138 21.31 -4.61 47.11
C ASN A 138 20.43 -3.38 47.43
N ASP A 139 19.20 -3.63 47.86
CA ASP A 139 18.19 -2.60 48.08
C ASP A 139 18.54 -1.64 49.24
N GLU A 140 19.13 -2.15 50.34
CA GLU A 140 19.58 -1.33 51.48
C GLU A 140 20.73 -0.42 51.07
N GLN A 141 21.69 -0.97 50.32
CA GLN A 141 22.81 -0.19 49.80
C GLN A 141 22.35 0.88 48.80
N ASN A 142 21.41 0.55 47.91
CA ASN A 142 20.81 1.51 46.97
C ASN A 142 20.18 2.70 47.73
N GLN A 143 19.39 2.41 48.77
CA GLN A 143 18.76 3.44 49.60
C GLN A 143 19.78 4.28 50.38
N ALA A 144 20.81 3.65 50.94
CA ALA A 144 21.89 4.35 51.65
C ALA A 144 22.65 5.31 50.71
N LEU A 145 22.98 4.86 49.50
CA LEU A 145 23.65 5.69 48.48
C LEU A 145 22.76 6.83 48.00
N ALA A 146 21.47 6.58 47.78
CA ALA A 146 20.51 7.62 47.41
C ALA A 146 20.41 8.69 48.50
N SER A 147 20.38 8.28 49.77
CA SER A 147 20.35 9.17 50.92
C SER A 147 21.64 10.01 51.03
N ALA A 148 22.80 9.41 50.78
CA ALA A 148 24.07 10.13 50.72
C ALA A 148 24.11 11.14 49.55
N CYS A 149 23.54 10.80 48.40
CA CYS A 149 23.44 11.72 47.26
C CYS A 149 22.54 12.92 47.58
N ALA A 150 21.42 12.70 48.27
CA ALA A 150 20.45 13.73 48.62
C ALA A 150 20.99 14.75 49.65
N GLN A 151 22.02 14.39 50.43
CA GLN A 151 22.67 15.28 51.39
C GLN A 151 23.61 16.31 50.72
N VAL A 152 23.97 16.10 49.45
CA VAL A 152 24.83 17.02 48.70
C VAL A 152 23.97 18.09 48.01
N PRO A 153 24.18 19.39 48.30
CA PRO A 153 23.43 20.47 47.65
C PRO A 153 23.51 20.39 46.12
N ALA A 154 22.42 20.81 45.46
CA ALA A 154 22.34 20.84 44.01
C ALA A 154 22.22 22.30 43.53
N ALA A 155 23.03 22.68 42.55
CA ALA A 155 22.97 24.02 41.95
C ALA A 155 21.74 24.22 41.05
N GLN A 156 21.05 23.12 40.72
CA GLN A 156 19.89 23.06 39.84
C GLN A 156 19.02 21.87 40.22
N LYS A 157 17.83 21.77 39.64
CA LYS A 157 16.91 20.66 39.88
C LYS A 157 17.62 19.33 39.67
N ARG A 158 17.61 18.47 40.69
CA ARG A 158 18.26 17.14 40.66
C ARG A 158 17.26 16.06 41.02
N MET A 159 17.20 15.01 40.21
CA MET A 159 16.46 13.79 40.51
C MET A 159 17.43 12.66 40.85
N ILE A 160 17.09 11.92 41.91
CA ILE A 160 17.82 10.75 42.39
C ILE A 160 16.84 9.59 42.42
N ALA A 161 17.07 8.56 41.62
CA ALA A 161 16.28 7.34 41.67
C ALA A 161 17.13 6.11 41.94
N PHE A 162 16.60 5.19 42.73
CA PHE A 162 17.31 3.98 43.11
C PHE A 162 16.44 2.73 43.01
N VAL A 163 17.06 1.60 42.67
CA VAL A 163 16.34 0.32 42.53
C VAL A 163 15.98 -0.23 43.90
N GLN A 164 14.70 -0.55 44.11
CA GLN A 164 14.23 -1.16 45.35
C GLN A 164 13.05 -2.09 45.07
N LYS A 165 13.03 -3.29 45.67
CA LYS A 165 11.82 -4.12 45.69
C LYS A 165 10.80 -3.49 46.65
N LYS A 166 9.64 -3.10 46.11
CA LYS A 166 8.52 -2.68 46.95
C LYS A 166 7.82 -3.94 47.51
N PRO A 167 7.37 -3.95 48.79
CA PRO A 167 6.45 -4.98 49.27
C PRO A 167 5.18 -4.97 48.40
N GLU A 168 4.56 -6.14 48.17
CA GLU A 168 3.24 -6.22 47.54
C GLU A 168 2.23 -5.44 48.40
N ALA A 169 2.00 -4.16 48.08
CA ALA A 169 0.95 -3.35 48.68
C ALA A 169 -0.29 -3.38 47.78
N GLU A 170 -1.45 -3.39 48.44
CA GLU A 170 -2.80 -3.66 47.98
C GLU A 170 -3.16 -3.14 46.58
N ALA A 171 -3.94 -3.95 45.88
CA ALA A 171 -4.49 -3.68 44.56
C ALA A 171 -5.03 -2.24 44.45
N PHE A 172 -4.52 -1.50 43.45
CA PHE A 172 -5.10 -0.22 43.06
C PHE A 172 -6.58 -0.41 42.71
N PRO A 173 -7.46 0.56 43.02
CA PRO A 173 -8.84 0.50 42.58
C PRO A 173 -8.86 0.38 41.06
N GLN A 174 -9.62 -0.61 40.57
CA GLN A 174 -9.85 -0.83 39.15
C GLN A 174 -10.40 0.46 38.53
N ALA A 175 -9.56 1.20 37.80
CA ALA A 175 -10.06 2.27 36.95
C ALA A 175 -10.86 1.61 35.82
N HIS A 176 -12.14 1.96 35.69
CA HIS A 176 -13.07 1.28 34.80
C HIS A 176 -12.77 1.50 33.30
N ASN A 177 -11.83 2.39 32.94
CA ASN A 177 -11.55 2.76 31.55
C ASN A 177 -10.07 3.12 31.36
N ALA A 178 -9.48 2.71 30.22
CA ALA A 178 -8.06 2.86 29.86
C ALA A 178 -7.53 4.31 29.84
N TYR A 179 -8.42 5.31 29.65
CA TYR A 179 -8.06 6.73 29.59
C TYR A 179 -7.74 7.33 30.96
N ASP A 180 -8.22 6.73 32.05
CA ASP A 180 -8.04 7.30 33.39
C ASP A 180 -6.68 6.98 34.02
N TYR A 181 -5.95 5.96 33.57
CA TYR A 181 -4.71 5.54 34.23
C TYR A 181 -3.56 6.54 34.02
N VAL A 182 -3.46 7.12 32.82
CA VAL A 182 -2.50 8.19 32.55
C VAL A 182 -2.92 9.50 33.22
N SER A 183 -4.24 9.74 33.30
CA SER A 183 -4.85 10.79 34.12
C SER A 183 -4.50 10.62 35.61
N VAL A 184 -4.41 9.40 36.14
CA VAL A 184 -3.98 9.13 37.53
C VAL A 184 -2.48 9.37 37.73
N CYS A 185 -1.62 8.97 36.79
CA CYS A 185 -0.19 9.29 36.85
C CYS A 185 0.06 10.81 36.77
N CYS A 186 -0.66 11.53 35.89
CA CYS A 186 -0.57 12.99 35.77
C CYS A 186 -1.29 13.76 36.89
N LYS A 187 -2.39 13.25 37.46
CA LYS A 187 -3.07 13.84 38.63
C LYS A 187 -2.17 13.80 39.87
N ARG A 188 -1.29 12.79 39.98
CA ARG A 188 -0.27 12.72 41.04
C ARG A 188 0.87 13.72 40.80
N VAL A 189 1.21 14.00 39.55
CA VAL A 189 2.10 15.12 39.18
C VAL A 189 1.46 16.47 39.51
N LEU A 190 0.15 16.65 39.27
CA LEU A 190 -0.59 17.86 39.62
C LEU A 190 -0.73 18.06 41.14
N SER A 191 -0.95 17.02 41.93
CA SER A 191 -0.96 17.13 43.41
C SER A 191 0.43 17.41 43.98
N LEU A 192 1.50 16.89 43.36
CA LEU A 192 2.88 17.27 43.68
C LEU A 192 3.22 18.71 43.24
N ILE A 193 2.55 19.26 42.22
CA ILE A 193 2.70 20.67 41.80
C ILE A 193 1.89 21.63 42.68
N GLN A 194 0.71 21.22 43.16
CA GLN A 194 -0.07 22.04 44.10
C GLN A 194 0.64 22.18 45.46
N ASN A 195 1.38 21.15 45.90
CA ASN A 195 2.27 21.27 47.06
C ASN A 195 3.53 22.14 46.79
N ARG A 196 3.93 22.34 45.52
CA ARG A 196 5.09 23.20 45.15
C ARG A 196 4.82 24.71 45.27
N GLN A 197 3.56 25.14 45.35
CA GLN A 197 3.23 26.57 45.57
C GLN A 197 3.33 26.99 47.05
N GLN A 198 3.63 26.08 47.97
CA GLN A 198 3.75 26.38 49.40
C GLN A 198 5.21 26.51 49.91
N ASP A 199 6.21 26.10 49.13
CA ASP A 199 7.65 26.11 49.54
C ASP A 199 8.50 27.07 48.68
N ALA A 200 8.04 28.30 48.47
CA ALA A 200 8.74 29.32 47.68
C ALA A 200 9.89 30.06 48.42
N ASP A 201 10.25 29.63 49.63
CA ASP A 201 11.21 30.34 50.51
C ASP A 201 12.56 29.59 50.72
N SER A 202 12.87 28.52 49.97
CA SER A 202 14.20 27.87 50.05
C SER A 202 15.16 28.34 48.95
N VAL A 203 16.43 28.57 49.32
CA VAL A 203 17.49 29.10 48.44
C VAL A 203 18.17 27.99 47.60
N ASP A 204 17.88 26.72 47.89
CA ASP A 204 18.46 25.55 47.22
C ASP A 204 17.51 24.97 46.16
N ALA A 205 18.06 24.51 45.03
CA ALA A 205 17.27 23.89 43.97
C ALA A 205 16.67 22.54 44.43
N PRO A 206 15.44 22.18 43.99
CA PRO A 206 14.75 21.00 44.51
C PRO A 206 15.49 19.70 44.17
N VAL A 207 15.71 18.88 45.20
CA VAL A 207 16.22 17.50 45.10
C VAL A 207 15.06 16.53 45.28
N GLU A 208 14.73 15.77 44.24
CA GLU A 208 13.64 14.80 44.23
C GLU A 208 14.21 13.37 44.34
N VAL A 209 13.72 12.56 45.28
CA VAL A 209 14.20 11.17 45.50
C VAL A 209 13.09 10.17 45.24
N TYR A 210 13.35 9.18 44.39
CA TYR A 210 12.39 8.15 43.98
C TYR A 210 12.96 6.73 44.15
N SER A 211 12.11 5.77 44.50
CA SER A 211 12.44 4.35 44.37
C SER A 211 11.65 3.73 43.24
N PHE A 212 12.33 2.88 42.46
CA PHE A 212 11.73 2.23 41.30
C PHE A 212 12.19 0.79 41.12
N GLY A 213 11.46 0.04 40.28
CA GLY A 213 11.72 -1.36 39.99
C GLY A 213 10.71 -2.28 40.69
N PHE A 214 10.31 -3.33 39.98
CA PHE A 214 9.36 -4.34 40.47
C PHE A 214 7.95 -3.82 40.76
N GLU A 215 7.54 -2.69 40.18
CA GLU A 215 6.14 -2.27 40.21
C GLU A 215 5.26 -3.25 39.42
N ASN A 216 3.97 -3.36 39.76
CA ASN A 216 3.01 -3.97 38.87
C ASN A 216 2.89 -3.11 37.60
N THR A 217 3.40 -3.63 36.49
CA THR A 217 3.43 -2.96 35.19
C THR A 217 2.36 -3.49 34.24
N GLN A 218 1.39 -4.31 34.68
CA GLN A 218 0.45 -4.97 33.76
C GLN A 218 -0.41 -3.98 32.97
N ASN A 219 -1.00 -2.97 33.63
CA ASN A 219 -1.79 -1.94 32.96
C ASN A 219 -0.91 -1.06 32.05
N TYR A 220 0.29 -0.71 32.52
CA TYR A 220 1.25 0.07 31.73
C TYR A 220 1.69 -0.70 30.47
N ARG A 221 1.93 -2.01 30.62
CA ARG A 221 2.27 -2.93 29.52
C ARG A 221 1.18 -2.90 28.46
N HIS A 222 -0.06 -3.17 28.84
CA HIS A 222 -1.19 -3.23 27.92
C HIS A 222 -1.31 -1.94 27.10
N HIS A 223 -1.29 -0.78 27.76
CA HIS A 223 -1.42 0.50 27.07
C HIS A 223 -0.24 0.81 26.14
N THR A 224 0.98 0.52 26.58
CA THR A 224 2.18 0.74 25.75
C THR A 224 2.20 -0.22 24.56
N GLU A 225 1.73 -1.46 24.74
CA GLU A 225 1.58 -2.45 23.67
C GLU A 225 0.54 -2.02 22.63
N GLU A 226 -0.56 -1.38 23.03
CA GLU A 226 -1.54 -0.81 22.08
C GLU A 226 -0.90 0.28 21.19
N ILE A 227 -0.17 1.23 21.80
CA ILE A 227 0.53 2.28 21.06
C ILE A 227 1.60 1.66 20.14
N ALA A 228 2.36 0.69 20.64
CA ALA A 228 3.38 -0.02 19.86
C ALA A 228 2.78 -0.81 18.70
N LEU A 229 1.64 -1.47 18.91
CA LEU A 229 0.89 -2.16 17.85
C LEU A 229 0.42 -1.15 16.81
N ASN A 230 -0.08 0.02 17.21
CA ASN A 230 -0.52 1.06 16.29
C ASN A 230 0.64 1.66 15.47
N LEU A 231 1.83 1.81 16.05
CA LEU A 231 3.05 2.18 15.30
C LEU A 231 3.40 1.10 14.27
N HIS A 232 3.39 -0.17 14.66
CA HIS A 232 3.64 -1.28 13.75
C HIS A 232 2.59 -1.36 12.65
N TYR A 233 1.31 -1.13 12.99
CA TYR A 233 0.20 -1.03 12.06
C TYR A 233 0.48 0.04 11.00
N ALA A 234 0.83 1.25 11.45
CA ALA A 234 1.11 2.37 10.56
C ALA A 234 2.25 2.03 9.59
N TYR A 235 3.35 1.48 10.11
CA TYR A 235 4.50 1.04 9.33
C TYR A 235 4.15 -0.05 8.31
N ALA A 236 3.44 -1.10 8.74
CA ALA A 236 3.10 -2.24 7.89
C ALA A 236 2.15 -1.84 6.76
N LYS A 237 1.17 -0.97 7.04
CA LYS A 237 0.24 -0.46 6.04
C LYS A 237 0.86 0.56 5.10
N ALA A 238 1.87 1.33 5.51
CA ALA A 238 2.60 2.20 4.59
C ALA A 238 3.43 1.41 3.57
N GLN A 239 3.92 0.22 3.95
CA GLN A 239 4.58 -0.69 3.00
C GLN A 239 3.61 -1.42 2.10
N ASN A 240 2.48 -1.83 2.67
CA ASN A 240 1.41 -2.46 1.92
C ASN A 240 0.06 -2.09 2.54
N ALA A 241 -0.61 -1.12 1.92
CA ALA A 241 -1.91 -0.61 2.31
C ALA A 241 -2.94 -1.73 2.55
N ARG A 242 -2.86 -2.83 1.78
CA ARG A 242 -3.77 -3.96 1.82
C ARG A 242 -3.39 -5.06 2.82
N ARG A 243 -2.29 -4.94 3.56
CA ARG A 243 -1.86 -5.97 4.51
C ARG A 243 -2.98 -6.24 5.53
N PRO A 244 -3.50 -7.47 5.67
CA PRO A 244 -4.60 -7.77 6.61
C PRO A 244 -4.21 -7.48 8.05
N VAL A 245 -5.14 -6.97 8.85
CA VAL A 245 -4.85 -6.63 10.26
C VAL A 245 -4.42 -7.83 11.10
N ASP A 246 -4.96 -9.02 10.82
CA ASP A 246 -4.52 -10.25 11.52
C ASP A 246 -3.04 -10.55 11.31
N LYS A 247 -2.52 -10.32 10.10
CA LYS A 247 -1.09 -10.51 9.81
C LYS A 247 -0.24 -9.46 10.52
N ILE A 248 -0.71 -8.21 10.57
CA ILE A 248 -0.04 -7.13 11.30
C ILE A 248 0.08 -7.49 12.78
N ILE A 249 -1.00 -7.97 13.41
CA ILE A 249 -0.98 -8.39 14.81
C ILE A 249 0.00 -9.57 15.00
N GLN A 250 -0.03 -10.56 14.12
CA GLN A 250 0.90 -11.69 14.18
C GLN A 250 2.37 -11.25 14.09
N GLU A 251 2.69 -10.37 13.15
CA GLU A 251 4.04 -9.86 12.91
C GLU A 251 4.53 -8.93 14.02
N PHE A 252 3.63 -8.17 14.64
CA PHE A 252 3.93 -7.35 15.80
C PHE A 252 4.52 -8.19 16.93
N HIS A 253 3.99 -9.40 17.16
CA HIS A 253 4.47 -10.30 18.22
C HIS A 253 5.81 -10.98 17.89
N GLU A 254 6.39 -10.79 16.71
CA GLU A 254 7.77 -11.23 16.46
C GLU A 254 8.75 -10.48 17.38
N PRO A 255 9.73 -11.16 18.01
CA PRO A 255 10.61 -10.53 19.01
C PRO A 255 11.31 -9.26 18.55
N TYR A 256 11.73 -9.21 17.27
CA TYR A 256 12.39 -8.04 16.69
C TYR A 256 11.44 -6.84 16.57
N ASN A 257 10.22 -7.07 16.05
CA ASN A 257 9.22 -6.02 15.83
C ASN A 257 8.63 -5.53 17.15
N TYR A 258 8.27 -6.47 18.03
CA TYR A 258 7.68 -6.17 19.34
C TYR A 258 8.59 -5.24 20.14
N LEU A 259 9.88 -5.58 20.27
CA LEU A 259 10.82 -4.76 21.04
C LEU A 259 11.07 -3.39 20.40
N ALA A 260 11.28 -3.32 19.09
CA ALA A 260 11.53 -2.06 18.41
C ALA A 260 10.37 -1.06 18.57
N ASN A 261 9.14 -1.54 18.41
CA ASN A 261 7.93 -0.71 18.51
C ASN A 261 7.59 -0.36 19.97
N LEU A 262 7.83 -1.27 20.92
CA LEU A 262 7.60 -1.00 22.34
C LEU A 262 8.52 0.11 22.85
N GLU A 263 9.81 0.09 22.48
CA GLU A 263 10.75 1.17 22.83
C GLU A 263 10.35 2.51 22.19
N ALA A 264 9.92 2.48 20.92
CA ALA A 264 9.43 3.67 20.22
C ALA A 264 8.19 4.27 20.91
N ALA A 265 7.23 3.41 21.31
CA ALA A 265 6.00 3.81 22.01
C ALA A 265 6.30 4.48 23.36
N VAL A 266 7.22 3.92 24.15
CA VAL A 266 7.65 4.54 25.42
C VAL A 266 8.32 5.89 25.16
N HIS A 267 9.11 6.00 24.10
CA HIS A 267 9.83 7.24 23.76
C HIS A 267 8.92 8.37 23.24
N ILE A 268 7.68 8.09 22.83
CA ILE A 268 6.70 9.12 22.43
C ILE A 268 6.51 10.15 23.54
N CYS A 269 6.44 9.73 24.80
CA CYS A 269 6.30 10.63 25.94
C CYS A 269 7.42 11.69 25.98
N ALA A 270 8.67 11.27 25.77
CA ALA A 270 9.83 12.18 25.77
C ALA A 270 9.82 13.13 24.56
N LYS A 271 9.41 12.65 23.38
CA LYS A 271 9.25 13.49 22.17
C LYS A 271 8.20 14.57 22.38
N LEU A 272 7.00 14.19 22.85
CA LEU A 272 5.92 15.11 23.17
C LEU A 272 6.37 16.13 24.23
N ALA A 273 7.10 15.66 25.24
CA ALA A 273 7.56 16.54 26.29
C ALA A 273 8.62 17.56 25.82
N CYS A 274 9.51 17.17 24.91
CA CYS A 274 10.41 18.12 24.25
C CYS A 274 9.67 19.16 23.41
N CYS A 275 8.46 18.85 22.96
CA CYS A 275 7.56 19.76 22.25
C CYS A 275 6.70 20.62 23.19
N GLY A 276 6.89 20.53 24.51
CA GLY A 276 6.07 21.24 25.51
C GLY A 276 4.70 20.61 25.78
N ILE A 277 4.42 19.42 25.24
CA ILE A 277 3.15 18.71 25.43
C ILE A 277 3.29 17.78 26.64
N ARG A 278 2.41 17.94 27.63
CA ARG A 278 2.36 17.11 28.85
C ARG A 278 1.02 16.37 29.01
N SER A 279 0.04 16.68 28.16
CA SER A 279 -1.19 15.90 28.06
C SER A 279 -0.91 14.54 27.42
N THR A 280 -1.92 13.66 27.40
CA THR A 280 -1.77 12.27 26.91
C THR A 280 -2.98 11.83 26.09
N GLY A 281 -2.86 10.71 25.37
CA GLY A 281 -3.94 10.16 24.54
C GLY A 281 -4.44 11.18 23.51
N LYS A 282 -5.77 11.33 23.41
CA LYS A 282 -6.43 12.19 22.42
C LYS A 282 -6.05 13.67 22.53
N GLU A 283 -5.89 14.20 23.73
CA GLU A 283 -5.51 15.60 23.92
C GLU A 283 -4.09 15.87 23.39
N ALA A 284 -3.14 14.98 23.69
CA ALA A 284 -1.78 15.06 23.17
C ALA A 284 -1.75 14.95 21.65
N ALA A 285 -2.55 14.03 21.08
CA ALA A 285 -2.65 13.85 19.64
C ALA A 285 -3.10 15.14 18.93
N ILE A 286 -4.12 15.83 19.48
CA ILE A 286 -4.60 17.11 18.95
C ILE A 286 -3.53 18.20 19.06
N GLN A 287 -2.92 18.37 20.25
CA GLN A 287 -1.90 19.40 20.47
C GLN A 287 -0.68 19.18 19.56
N PHE A 288 -0.24 17.93 19.41
CA PHE A 288 0.90 17.59 18.56
C PHE A 288 0.59 17.81 17.09
N ARG A 289 -0.59 17.41 16.60
CA ARG A 289 -1.00 17.67 15.22
C ARG A 289 -1.04 19.16 14.91
N GLN A 290 -1.58 19.98 15.82
CA GLN A 290 -1.60 21.44 15.67
C GLN A 290 -0.19 22.03 15.66
N LEU A 291 0.72 21.49 16.47
CA LEU A 291 2.12 21.91 16.48
C LEU A 291 2.82 21.60 15.15
N LEU A 292 2.65 20.39 14.61
CA LEU A 292 3.25 20.01 13.32
C LEU A 292 2.75 20.88 12.16
N VAL A 293 1.50 21.33 12.19
CA VAL A 293 0.98 22.27 11.18
C VAL A 293 1.66 23.65 11.29
N ARG A 294 1.99 24.09 12.50
CA ARG A 294 2.65 25.40 12.74
C ARG A 294 4.16 25.36 12.49
N SER A 295 4.79 24.21 12.73
CA SER A 295 6.24 23.99 12.62
C SER A 295 6.53 22.65 11.92
N PRO A 296 6.34 22.56 10.58
CA PRO A 296 6.53 21.32 9.83
C PRO A 296 7.95 20.73 9.93
N GLU A 297 8.97 21.59 10.10
CA GLU A 297 10.37 21.22 10.26
C GLU A 297 10.67 20.41 11.54
N LEU A 298 9.79 20.50 12.55
CA LEU A 298 9.89 19.71 13.77
C LEU A 298 9.75 18.21 13.49
N LEU A 299 8.94 17.86 12.48
CA LEU A 299 8.70 16.48 12.10
C LEU A 299 10.00 15.78 11.65
N ASP A 300 10.78 16.44 10.79
CA ASP A 300 12.04 15.89 10.29
C ASP A 300 13.08 15.75 11.43
N LYS A 301 13.19 16.77 12.30
CA LYS A 301 14.08 16.69 13.48
C LYS A 301 13.74 15.51 14.41
N LEU A 302 12.46 15.32 14.69
CA LEU A 302 12.01 14.21 15.53
C LEU A 302 12.19 12.85 14.83
N ALA A 303 12.14 12.79 13.50
CA ALA A 303 12.46 11.60 12.72
C ALA A 303 13.94 11.22 12.86
N ALA A 304 14.86 12.19 12.77
CA ALA A 304 16.28 11.96 13.03
C ALA A 304 16.53 11.43 14.45
N VAL A 305 15.81 11.96 15.45
CA VAL A 305 15.87 11.46 16.84
C VAL A 305 15.35 10.01 16.94
N GLU A 306 14.28 9.67 16.22
CA GLU A 306 13.76 8.30 16.18
C GLU A 306 14.75 7.32 15.55
N HIS A 307 15.39 7.70 14.44
CA HIS A 307 16.43 6.89 13.80
C HIS A 307 17.61 6.64 14.75
N ARG A 308 18.13 7.70 15.41
CA ARG A 308 19.22 7.55 16.40
C ARG A 308 18.84 6.64 17.56
N ARG A 309 17.64 6.83 18.13
CA ARG A 309 17.11 5.97 19.21
C ARG A 309 17.05 4.51 18.77
N TRP A 310 16.54 4.24 17.57
CA TRP A 310 16.47 2.90 17.00
C TRP A 310 17.86 2.30 16.78
N MET A 311 18.80 3.07 16.20
CA MET A 311 20.18 2.62 16.00
C MET A 311 20.83 2.20 17.32
N MET A 312 20.73 3.03 18.36
CA MET A 312 21.32 2.72 19.66
C MET A 312 20.71 1.46 20.28
N GLU A 313 19.41 1.25 20.16
CA GLU A 313 18.77 0.00 20.62
C GLU A 313 19.33 -1.23 19.89
N LYS A 314 19.49 -1.16 18.57
CA LYS A 314 20.04 -2.28 17.77
C LYS A 314 21.51 -2.54 18.05
N LEU A 315 22.34 -1.51 18.16
CA LEU A 315 23.77 -1.63 18.50
C LEU A 315 23.93 -2.30 19.87
N LEU A 316 23.15 -1.88 20.88
CA LEU A 316 23.16 -2.46 22.23
C LEU A 316 22.63 -3.90 22.26
N ALA A 317 21.79 -4.30 21.30
CA ALA A 317 21.36 -5.69 21.09
C ALA A 317 22.41 -6.55 20.33
N GLY A 318 23.54 -5.94 19.94
CA GLY A 318 24.65 -6.58 19.25
C GLY A 318 24.50 -6.63 17.73
N TYR A 319 23.62 -5.81 17.13
CA TYR A 319 23.60 -5.63 15.69
C TYR A 319 24.73 -4.72 15.23
N ARG A 320 25.22 -4.95 14.01
CA ARG A 320 26.27 -4.14 13.38
C ARG A 320 25.85 -3.59 12.01
N PRO A 321 26.49 -2.52 11.52
CA PRO A 321 26.34 -2.06 10.14
C PRO A 321 26.65 -3.16 9.12
N LEU A 322 25.99 -3.09 7.96
CA LEU A 322 26.31 -3.96 6.83
C LEU A 322 27.63 -3.53 6.20
N SER A 323 28.57 -4.47 6.07
CA SER A 323 29.89 -4.23 5.48
C SER A 323 29.98 -4.52 3.98
N ASP A 324 29.05 -5.33 3.45
CA ASP A 324 29.05 -5.79 2.05
C ASP A 324 27.63 -5.81 1.50
N ILE A 325 27.36 -4.91 0.55
CA ILE A 325 26.06 -4.70 -0.09
C ILE A 325 25.62 -5.93 -0.88
N SER A 326 26.55 -6.75 -1.39
CA SER A 326 26.22 -7.96 -2.16
C SER A 326 25.42 -8.98 -1.36
N ARG A 327 25.42 -8.86 -0.03
CA ARG A 327 24.72 -9.75 0.88
C ARG A 327 23.21 -9.54 0.93
N ILE A 328 22.72 -8.38 0.52
CA ILE A 328 21.29 -8.05 0.51
C ILE A 328 20.54 -9.06 -0.37
N TYR A 329 19.50 -9.68 0.19
CA TYR A 329 18.70 -10.73 -0.48
C TYR A 329 19.49 -11.95 -0.97
N THR A 330 20.61 -12.27 -0.32
CA THR A 330 21.38 -13.50 -0.57
C THR A 330 21.36 -14.40 0.66
N ALA A 331 21.47 -15.73 0.45
CA ALA A 331 21.55 -16.72 1.53
C ALA A 331 20.46 -16.59 2.62
N GLY A 332 19.24 -16.19 2.23
CA GLY A 332 18.10 -16.03 3.14
C GLY A 332 18.09 -14.72 3.94
N ALA A 333 19.07 -13.82 3.74
CA ALA A 333 19.03 -12.48 4.30
C ALA A 333 18.04 -11.57 3.54
N THR A 334 17.65 -10.46 4.15
CA THR A 334 16.85 -9.40 3.51
C THR A 334 17.66 -8.10 3.52
N THR A 335 17.08 -7.00 3.97
CA THR A 335 17.78 -5.77 4.34
C THR A 335 18.41 -5.86 5.74
N HIS A 336 18.21 -6.99 6.42
CA HIS A 336 18.88 -7.34 7.67
C HIS A 336 19.04 -8.86 7.81
N SER A 337 19.90 -9.27 8.74
CA SER A 337 20.02 -10.66 9.20
C SER A 337 19.87 -10.72 10.72
N LYS A 338 18.83 -11.41 11.18
CA LYS A 338 18.61 -11.69 12.62
C LYS A 338 19.64 -12.71 13.16
N ALA A 339 20.07 -13.66 12.31
CA ALA A 339 21.01 -14.72 12.69
C ALA A 339 22.45 -14.20 12.84
N GLU A 340 22.89 -13.34 11.91
CA GLU A 340 24.23 -12.75 11.94
C GLU A 340 24.28 -11.36 12.57
N LYS A 341 23.12 -10.86 13.01
CA LYS A 341 22.95 -9.55 13.64
C LYS A 341 23.57 -8.39 12.86
N TRP A 342 23.07 -8.14 11.64
CA TRP A 342 23.40 -6.91 10.89
C TRP A 342 22.18 -6.28 10.24
N HIS A 343 22.23 -4.98 9.96
CA HIS A 343 21.15 -4.24 9.32
C HIS A 343 21.72 -3.16 8.37
N CYS A 344 21.13 -2.98 7.19
CA CYS A 344 21.62 -2.02 6.18
C CYS A 344 21.55 -0.57 6.69
N CYS A 345 20.45 -0.21 7.33
CA CYS A 345 20.20 1.16 7.82
C CYS A 345 20.92 1.52 9.13
N LEU A 346 21.86 0.72 9.62
CA LEU A 346 22.72 1.11 10.76
C LEU A 346 23.84 2.04 10.27
N VAL A 347 23.43 3.20 9.77
CA VAL A 347 24.27 4.29 9.28
C VAL A 347 23.70 5.62 9.80
N PRO A 348 24.52 6.65 10.03
CA PRO A 348 24.04 7.96 10.48
C PRO A 348 23.04 8.58 9.50
N CYS A 349 22.09 9.32 10.06
CA CYS A 349 21.22 10.23 9.34
C CYS A 349 21.58 11.66 9.77
N ASP A 350 21.50 12.62 8.85
CA ASP A 350 21.74 14.02 9.17
C ASP A 350 20.80 14.55 10.28
N GLU A 351 21.16 15.68 10.89
CA GLU A 351 20.38 16.24 11.99
C GLU A 351 19.04 16.84 11.56
N THR A 352 18.84 17.04 10.26
CA THR A 352 17.57 17.51 9.73
C THR A 352 16.55 16.39 9.68
N GLY A 353 16.97 15.14 9.41
CA GLY A 353 16.10 13.98 9.19
C GLY A 353 15.34 14.01 7.86
N ARG A 354 15.55 15.04 7.04
CA ARG A 354 14.85 15.23 5.78
C ARG A 354 15.45 14.33 4.70
N SER A 355 14.60 13.71 3.89
CA SER A 355 15.03 13.06 2.65
C SER A 355 15.26 14.09 1.55
N TYR A 356 16.41 13.98 0.88
CA TYR A 356 16.78 14.83 -0.25
C TYR A 356 16.81 14.06 -1.58
N LEU A 357 16.18 12.88 -1.62
CA LEU A 357 16.07 12.05 -2.81
C LEU A 357 15.11 12.66 -3.84
N LEU A 358 15.56 12.70 -5.10
CA LEU A 358 14.79 13.14 -6.26
C LEU A 358 14.41 11.94 -7.13
N ALA A 359 13.39 12.10 -7.98
CA ALA A 359 13.00 11.06 -8.95
C ALA A 359 14.19 10.60 -9.83
N SER A 360 15.07 11.54 -10.22
CA SER A 360 16.28 11.25 -10.99
C SER A 360 17.31 10.41 -10.23
N ASP A 361 17.33 10.47 -8.90
CA ASP A 361 18.31 9.72 -8.09
C ASP A 361 18.04 8.22 -8.16
N TRP A 362 16.76 7.82 -8.19
CA TRP A 362 16.37 6.41 -8.40
C TRP A 362 16.83 5.90 -9.78
N GLU A 363 16.61 6.68 -10.84
CA GLU A 363 17.02 6.32 -12.20
C GLU A 363 18.55 6.28 -12.37
N ASN A 364 19.26 7.18 -11.70
CA ASN A 364 20.73 7.19 -11.70
C ASN A 364 21.30 6.02 -10.88
N ALA A 365 20.65 5.69 -9.76
CA ALA A 365 21.02 4.54 -8.95
C ALA A 365 20.89 3.24 -9.73
N GLU A 366 19.88 3.06 -10.60
CA GLU A 366 19.79 1.91 -11.51
C GLU A 366 21.06 1.75 -12.38
N LYS A 367 21.71 2.86 -12.73
CA LYS A 367 22.97 2.92 -13.50
C LYS A 367 24.23 2.86 -12.62
N GLY A 368 24.08 2.72 -11.30
CA GLY A 368 25.17 2.70 -10.32
C GLY A 368 25.78 4.07 -10.01
N VAL A 369 25.06 5.17 -10.31
CA VAL A 369 25.51 6.54 -10.07
C VAL A 369 24.73 7.12 -8.88
N LEU A 370 25.45 7.66 -7.89
CA LEU A 370 24.88 8.30 -6.70
C LEU A 370 25.30 9.77 -6.61
N ARG A 371 24.41 10.62 -6.11
CA ARG A 371 24.67 12.04 -5.88
C ARG A 371 25.61 12.23 -4.69
N GLU A 372 26.52 13.21 -4.75
CA GLU A 372 27.62 13.34 -3.77
C GLU A 372 27.23 14.01 -2.45
N ASP A 373 26.21 14.86 -2.46
CA ASP A 373 25.71 15.64 -1.32
C ASP A 373 24.71 14.89 -0.43
N LEU A 374 24.39 13.63 -0.76
CA LEU A 374 23.51 12.79 0.05
C LEU A 374 24.21 12.29 1.31
N ASP A 375 23.47 12.23 2.42
CA ASP A 375 23.95 11.60 3.65
C ASP A 375 24.01 10.07 3.53
N GLU A 376 24.51 9.40 4.58
CA GLU A 376 24.75 7.96 4.52
C GLU A 376 23.46 7.14 4.40
N LEU A 377 22.36 7.58 5.02
CA LEU A 377 21.08 6.85 4.96
C LEU A 377 20.38 7.00 3.59
N ASP A 378 20.43 8.19 2.98
CA ASP A 378 19.93 8.40 1.61
C ASP A 378 20.76 7.62 0.60
N ARG A 379 22.09 7.59 0.76
CA ARG A 379 22.99 6.76 -0.07
C ARG A 379 22.69 5.29 0.09
N MET A 380 22.54 4.80 1.32
CA MET A 380 22.21 3.40 1.61
C MET A 380 20.85 3.01 1.00
N THR A 381 19.86 3.90 1.04
CA THR A 381 18.56 3.71 0.39
C THR A 381 18.71 3.41 -1.11
N LEU A 382 19.48 4.22 -1.84
CA LEU A 382 19.72 4.02 -3.27
C LEU A 382 20.56 2.78 -3.58
N LEU A 383 21.49 2.42 -2.69
CA LEU A 383 22.30 1.20 -2.80
C LEU A 383 21.44 -0.06 -2.61
N ILE A 384 20.52 -0.08 -1.64
CA ILE A 384 19.54 -1.16 -1.45
C ILE A 384 18.70 -1.28 -2.72
N HIS A 385 18.17 -0.18 -3.24
CA HIS A 385 17.35 -0.16 -4.46
C HIS A 385 18.10 -0.77 -5.66
N ASN A 386 19.33 -0.32 -5.94
CA ASN A 386 20.14 -0.86 -7.04
C ASN A 386 20.38 -2.36 -6.88
N GLN A 387 20.76 -2.80 -5.67
CA GLN A 387 21.05 -4.21 -5.41
C GLN A 387 19.80 -5.09 -5.54
N CYS A 388 18.66 -4.65 -5.04
CA CYS A 388 17.38 -5.35 -5.19
C CYS A 388 16.99 -5.48 -6.68
N GLY A 389 17.20 -4.44 -7.49
CA GLY A 389 16.99 -4.50 -8.94
C GLY A 389 17.88 -5.55 -9.64
N ARG A 390 19.15 -5.64 -9.26
CA ARG A 390 20.09 -6.68 -9.76
C ARG A 390 19.64 -8.09 -9.35
N CYS A 391 19.30 -8.29 -8.08
CA CYS A 391 18.79 -9.56 -7.59
C CYS A 391 17.49 -9.98 -8.30
N ALA A 392 16.56 -9.04 -8.50
CA ALA A 392 15.31 -9.29 -9.21
C ALA A 392 15.54 -9.70 -10.67
N GLY A 393 16.46 -9.04 -11.37
CA GLY A 393 16.85 -9.41 -12.74
C GLY A 393 17.47 -10.80 -12.81
N ALA A 394 18.38 -11.14 -11.88
CA ALA A 394 19.02 -12.46 -11.81
C ALA A 394 18.02 -13.59 -11.49
N ASN A 395 16.95 -13.28 -10.74
CA ASN A 395 15.96 -14.26 -10.31
C ASN A 395 14.85 -14.53 -11.36
N GLN A 396 14.79 -13.80 -12.48
CA GLN A 396 13.68 -13.92 -13.45
C GLN A 396 13.49 -15.35 -13.98
N GLY A 397 14.57 -16.03 -14.35
CA GLY A 397 14.50 -17.43 -14.82
C GLY A 397 13.99 -18.38 -13.75
N ALA A 398 14.50 -18.27 -12.52
CA ALA A 398 14.06 -19.10 -11.40
C ALA A 398 12.58 -18.90 -11.05
N VAL A 399 12.07 -17.67 -11.15
CA VAL A 399 10.64 -17.37 -10.97
C VAL A 399 9.80 -18.08 -12.04
N GLN A 400 10.21 -18.03 -13.31
CA GLN A 400 9.51 -18.70 -14.41
C GLN A 400 9.52 -20.22 -14.23
N ASP A 401 10.65 -20.80 -13.85
CA ASP A 401 10.79 -22.23 -13.58
C ASP A 401 9.88 -22.69 -12.43
N LEU A 402 9.80 -21.90 -11.35
CA LEU A 402 8.92 -22.19 -10.21
C LEU A 402 7.45 -22.15 -10.60
N ILE A 403 7.01 -21.12 -11.32
CA ILE A 403 5.63 -21.02 -11.81
C ILE A 403 5.31 -22.22 -12.70
N GLN A 404 6.21 -22.58 -13.62
CA GLN A 404 5.99 -23.70 -14.52
C GLN A 404 5.96 -25.04 -13.78
N ALA A 405 6.80 -25.23 -12.77
CA ALA A 405 6.79 -26.44 -11.93
C ALA A 405 5.48 -26.58 -11.14
N ILE A 406 4.98 -25.48 -10.57
CA ILE A 406 3.69 -25.45 -9.88
C ILE A 406 2.56 -25.75 -10.88
N ARG A 407 2.57 -25.09 -12.05
CA ARG A 407 1.58 -25.30 -13.12
C ARG A 407 1.52 -26.76 -13.53
N SER A 408 2.66 -27.36 -13.89
CA SER A 408 2.75 -28.77 -14.25
C SER A 408 2.18 -29.69 -13.15
N THR A 409 2.51 -29.42 -11.88
CA THR A 409 1.99 -30.22 -10.76
C THR A 409 0.47 -30.10 -10.61
N LEU A 410 -0.10 -28.89 -10.74
CA LEU A 410 -1.55 -28.68 -10.65
C LEU A 410 -2.30 -29.31 -11.84
N THR A 411 -1.68 -29.38 -13.02
CA THR A 411 -2.29 -29.95 -14.23
C THR A 411 -2.18 -31.48 -14.29
N GLU A 412 -1.08 -32.07 -13.82
CA GLU A 412 -0.84 -33.52 -13.85
C GLU A 412 -1.70 -34.31 -12.85
N HIS A 413 -2.19 -33.64 -11.80
CA HIS A 413 -2.92 -34.28 -10.72
C HIS A 413 -4.40 -33.88 -10.70
N ALA A 414 -5.27 -34.85 -10.99
CA ALA A 414 -6.73 -34.67 -11.07
C ALA A 414 -7.42 -34.26 -9.75
N CYS A 415 -6.70 -34.17 -8.62
CA CYS A 415 -7.25 -33.70 -7.36
C CYS A 415 -7.47 -32.18 -7.31
N PHE A 416 -6.79 -31.42 -8.18
CA PHE A 416 -6.94 -29.97 -8.24
C PHE A 416 -8.03 -29.55 -9.23
N SER A 417 -8.83 -28.57 -8.83
CA SER A 417 -9.90 -28.02 -9.64
C SER A 417 -9.38 -27.04 -10.70
N HIS A 418 -10.18 -26.83 -11.75
CA HIS A 418 -9.90 -25.80 -12.75
C HIS A 418 -9.83 -24.39 -12.13
N ALA A 419 -10.64 -24.14 -11.08
CA ALA A 419 -10.59 -22.87 -10.34
C ALA A 419 -9.21 -22.66 -9.67
N THR A 420 -8.62 -23.70 -9.08
CA THR A 420 -7.27 -23.63 -8.49
C THR A 420 -6.20 -23.32 -9.55
N GLN A 421 -6.32 -23.93 -10.73
CA GLN A 421 -5.42 -23.65 -11.86
C GLN A 421 -5.59 -22.20 -12.36
N GLN A 422 -6.82 -21.71 -12.46
CA GLN A 422 -7.10 -20.32 -12.85
C GLN A 422 -6.50 -19.31 -11.86
N ILE A 423 -6.54 -19.59 -10.55
CA ILE A 423 -5.91 -18.74 -9.54
C ILE A 423 -4.38 -18.71 -9.72
N LEU A 424 -3.74 -19.80 -10.16
CA LEU A 424 -2.31 -19.77 -10.48
C LEU A 424 -2.02 -18.84 -11.66
N GLU A 425 -2.84 -18.85 -12.70
CA GLU A 425 -2.68 -17.94 -13.85
C GLU A 425 -2.88 -16.47 -13.44
N GLU A 426 -3.79 -16.21 -12.51
CA GLU A 426 -3.93 -14.90 -11.88
C GLU A 426 -2.65 -14.48 -11.14
N VAL A 427 -2.04 -15.37 -10.35
CA VAL A 427 -0.74 -15.15 -9.70
C VAL A 427 0.36 -14.87 -10.72
N ALA A 428 0.42 -15.62 -11.82
CA ALA A 428 1.40 -15.39 -12.87
C ALA A 428 1.20 -14.02 -13.54
N GLY A 429 -0.06 -13.64 -13.80
CA GLY A 429 -0.42 -12.34 -14.35
C GLY A 429 0.00 -11.17 -13.45
N SER A 430 -0.19 -11.27 -12.13
CA SER A 430 0.26 -10.22 -11.20
C SER A 430 1.78 -10.13 -11.11
N ILE A 431 2.52 -11.23 -11.23
CA ILE A 431 4.00 -11.20 -11.31
C ILE A 431 4.47 -10.46 -12.55
N ILE A 432 3.84 -10.68 -13.71
CA ILE A 432 4.17 -9.94 -14.94
C ILE A 432 3.93 -8.44 -14.73
N GLN A 433 2.81 -8.07 -14.11
CA GLN A 433 2.52 -6.68 -13.77
C GLN A 433 3.54 -6.08 -12.80
N MET A 434 4.01 -6.85 -11.80
CA MET A 434 5.10 -6.42 -10.92
C MET A 434 6.40 -6.19 -11.71
N GLN A 435 6.75 -7.06 -12.66
CA GLN A 435 7.94 -6.88 -13.52
C GLN A 435 7.85 -5.61 -14.38
N GLN A 436 6.64 -5.14 -14.68
CA GLN A 436 6.36 -3.84 -15.31
C GLN A 436 6.46 -2.64 -14.33
N LYS A 437 6.96 -2.87 -13.11
CA LYS A 437 7.07 -1.89 -12.02
C LYS A 437 5.72 -1.33 -11.54
N LYS A 438 4.61 -2.08 -11.70
CA LYS A 438 3.30 -1.68 -11.14
C LYS A 438 3.27 -1.93 -9.64
N ALA A 439 3.23 -0.86 -8.84
CA ALA A 439 3.15 -0.96 -7.38
C ALA A 439 1.86 -1.68 -6.92
N SER A 440 0.74 -1.42 -7.58
CA SER A 440 -0.57 -2.03 -7.30
C SER A 440 -0.56 -3.56 -7.39
N ALA A 441 0.29 -4.10 -8.27
CA ALA A 441 0.39 -5.52 -8.56
C ALA A 441 0.97 -6.33 -7.39
N CYS A 442 1.79 -5.72 -6.52
CA CYS A 442 2.32 -6.41 -5.34
C CYS A 442 1.19 -6.88 -4.41
N ALA A 443 0.18 -6.02 -4.21
CA ALA A 443 -0.94 -6.33 -3.34
C ALA A 443 -1.90 -7.34 -4.00
N LEU A 444 -2.08 -7.24 -5.32
CA LEU A 444 -2.84 -8.24 -6.09
C LEU A 444 -2.19 -9.62 -6.01
N TYR A 445 -0.87 -9.69 -6.20
CA TYR A 445 -0.07 -10.91 -6.05
C TYR A 445 -0.27 -11.56 -4.68
N GLU A 446 -0.17 -10.80 -3.59
CA GLU A 446 -0.33 -11.35 -2.24
C GLU A 446 -1.73 -11.93 -1.98
N LYS A 447 -2.76 -11.28 -2.52
CA LYS A 447 -4.15 -11.76 -2.45
C LYS A 447 -4.32 -13.07 -3.20
N GLN A 448 -3.91 -13.12 -4.46
CA GLN A 448 -4.02 -14.31 -5.32
C GLN A 448 -3.17 -15.46 -4.78
N LEU A 449 -1.95 -15.19 -4.30
CA LEU A 449 -1.09 -16.18 -3.66
C LEU A 449 -1.74 -16.76 -2.40
N SER A 450 -2.41 -15.93 -1.60
CA SER A 450 -3.12 -16.38 -0.41
C SER A 450 -4.35 -17.25 -0.77
N ALA A 451 -5.10 -16.87 -1.81
CA ALA A 451 -6.19 -17.67 -2.34
C ALA A 451 -5.68 -19.03 -2.85
N LEU A 452 -4.58 -19.04 -3.60
CA LEU A 452 -3.97 -20.27 -4.11
C LEU A 452 -3.51 -21.20 -2.98
N LYS A 453 -2.85 -20.65 -1.95
CA LYS A 453 -2.44 -21.42 -0.75
C LYS A 453 -3.65 -22.06 -0.06
N LYS A 454 -4.79 -21.36 0.00
CA LYS A 454 -6.03 -21.87 0.59
C LYS A 454 -6.60 -23.03 -0.24
N CYS A 455 -6.73 -22.86 -1.55
CA CYS A 455 -7.20 -23.91 -2.46
C CYS A 455 -6.31 -25.16 -2.40
N ILE A 456 -4.98 -24.99 -2.44
CA ILE A 456 -4.03 -26.10 -2.31
C ILE A 456 -4.15 -26.79 -0.95
N SER A 457 -4.44 -26.05 0.12
CA SER A 457 -4.65 -26.64 1.44
C SER A 457 -5.95 -27.46 1.55
N GLN A 458 -6.93 -27.19 0.69
CA GLN A 458 -8.21 -27.89 0.67
C GLN A 458 -8.20 -29.09 -0.29
N GLU A 459 -7.55 -28.95 -1.45
CA GLU A 459 -7.56 -29.92 -2.54
C GLU A 459 -6.31 -30.81 -2.59
N GLY A 460 -5.19 -30.36 -1.99
CA GLY A 460 -3.86 -30.87 -2.32
C GLY A 460 -3.45 -32.21 -1.72
N GLY A 461 -4.17 -32.73 -0.72
CA GLY A 461 -3.88 -34.04 -0.11
C GLY A 461 -2.39 -34.24 0.20
N LEU A 462 -1.78 -35.28 -0.40
CA LEU A 462 -0.35 -35.60 -0.21
C LEU A 462 0.63 -34.60 -0.85
N LEU A 463 0.18 -33.79 -1.82
CA LEU A 463 1.00 -32.80 -2.53
C LEU A 463 1.00 -31.43 -1.86
N GLN A 464 0.13 -31.23 -0.86
CA GLN A 464 -0.06 -29.95 -0.18
C GLN A 464 1.26 -29.36 0.35
N GLU A 465 2.03 -30.13 1.12
CA GLU A 465 3.27 -29.61 1.73
C GLU A 465 4.31 -29.22 0.67
N PHE A 466 4.46 -30.02 -0.38
CA PHE A 466 5.36 -29.75 -1.49
C PHE A 466 4.98 -28.45 -2.21
N LEU A 467 3.72 -28.28 -2.58
CA LEU A 467 3.26 -27.07 -3.28
C LEU A 467 3.33 -25.82 -2.40
N LEU A 468 2.97 -25.93 -1.11
CA LEU A 468 3.11 -24.83 -0.17
C LEU A 468 4.58 -24.46 0.08
N LEU A 469 5.52 -25.40 -0.06
CA LEU A 469 6.95 -25.10 -0.05
C LEU A 469 7.36 -24.36 -1.34
N GLN A 470 6.95 -24.84 -2.52
CA GLN A 470 7.22 -24.16 -3.80
C GLN A 470 6.70 -22.72 -3.81
N LEU A 471 5.49 -22.48 -3.30
CA LEU A 471 4.92 -21.14 -3.19
C LEU A 471 5.68 -20.24 -2.20
N ARG A 472 6.24 -20.80 -1.13
CA ARG A 472 7.13 -20.05 -0.21
C ARG A 472 8.45 -19.71 -0.90
N THR A 473 9.02 -20.64 -1.66
CA THR A 473 10.22 -20.39 -2.47
C THR A 473 9.97 -19.32 -3.51
N LEU A 474 8.85 -19.36 -4.22
CA LEU A 474 8.43 -18.33 -5.19
C LEU A 474 8.36 -16.94 -4.53
N ASP A 475 7.64 -16.83 -3.42
CA ASP A 475 7.47 -15.56 -2.68
C ASP A 475 8.81 -14.99 -2.19
N SER A 476 9.70 -15.85 -1.66
CA SER A 476 11.05 -15.44 -1.24
C SER A 476 11.94 -15.02 -2.42
N THR A 477 11.81 -15.68 -3.58
CA THR A 477 12.55 -15.36 -4.80
C THR A 477 12.11 -14.03 -5.41
N LEU A 478 10.83 -13.66 -5.23
CA LEU A 478 10.24 -12.39 -5.66
C LEU A 478 10.45 -11.23 -4.68
N ALA A 479 10.87 -11.50 -3.43
CA ALA A 479 11.04 -10.47 -2.42
C ALA A 479 11.96 -9.29 -2.83
N PRO A 480 13.08 -9.49 -3.56
CA PRO A 480 13.90 -8.38 -4.06
C PRO A 480 13.16 -7.51 -5.06
N LEU A 481 12.29 -8.10 -5.90
CA LEU A 481 11.48 -7.36 -6.86
C LEU A 481 10.45 -6.48 -6.14
N LYS A 482 9.81 -6.98 -5.08
CA LYS A 482 8.90 -6.19 -4.24
C LYS A 482 9.61 -4.99 -3.61
N GLU A 483 10.80 -5.19 -3.05
CA GLU A 483 11.61 -4.11 -2.47
C GLU A 483 12.08 -3.10 -3.54
N TYR A 484 12.39 -3.56 -4.74
CA TYR A 484 12.80 -2.71 -5.85
C TYR A 484 11.65 -1.80 -6.35
N ILE A 485 10.45 -2.36 -6.53
CA ILE A 485 9.27 -1.64 -7.02
C ILE A 485 8.79 -0.61 -6.01
N SER A 486 8.90 -0.91 -4.71
CA SER A 486 8.38 -0.02 -3.66
C SER A 486 9.11 1.33 -3.59
N ARG A 487 10.31 1.45 -4.18
CA ARG A 487 11.18 2.64 -4.08
C ARG A 487 11.22 3.17 -2.65
N LYS A 488 11.40 2.24 -1.70
CA LYS A 488 11.29 2.54 -0.28
C LYS A 488 12.38 3.52 0.17
N ASP A 489 11.96 4.72 0.50
CA ASP A 489 12.80 5.70 1.21
C ASP A 489 12.82 5.37 2.70
N TYR A 490 14.01 5.10 3.24
CA TYR A 490 14.16 4.69 4.63
C TYR A 490 14.04 5.86 5.62
N LYS A 491 14.39 7.10 5.25
CA LYS A 491 14.15 8.28 6.11
C LYS A 491 12.67 8.57 6.25
N LEU A 492 11.90 8.37 5.17
CA LEU A 492 10.45 8.54 5.23
C LEU A 492 9.76 7.54 6.17
N GLN A 493 10.40 6.41 6.52
CA GLN A 493 9.87 5.48 7.52
C GLN A 493 9.90 6.07 8.93
N ASP A 494 11.03 6.68 9.33
CA ASP A 494 11.14 7.35 10.64
C ASP A 494 10.22 8.56 10.71
N ARG A 495 10.16 9.33 9.61
CA ARG A 495 9.23 10.46 9.47
C ARG A 495 7.79 10.01 9.64
N LEU A 496 7.39 8.91 8.98
CA LEU A 496 6.07 8.32 9.10
C LEU A 496 5.76 7.96 10.54
N LEU A 497 6.66 7.27 11.26
CA LEU A 497 6.42 6.88 12.66
C LEU A 497 6.16 8.09 13.56
N VAL A 498 6.85 9.20 13.33
CA VAL A 498 6.64 10.44 14.09
C VAL A 498 5.35 11.15 13.67
N GLU A 499 5.07 11.24 12.37
CA GLU A 499 3.84 11.84 11.86
C GLU A 499 2.59 11.09 12.36
N GLN A 500 2.73 9.78 12.55
CA GLN A 500 1.69 8.87 13.02
C GLN A 500 1.55 8.83 14.54
N ILE A 501 2.28 9.64 15.32
CA ILE A 501 2.10 9.72 16.78
C ILE A 501 0.63 10.00 17.17
N PRO A 502 -0.10 10.96 16.56
CA PRO A 502 -1.52 11.17 16.86
C PRO A 502 -2.35 9.90 16.64
N PHE A 503 -2.15 9.21 15.51
CA PHE A 503 -2.80 7.93 15.21
C PHE A 503 -2.43 6.86 16.25
N ALA A 504 -1.15 6.72 16.58
CA ALA A 504 -0.67 5.72 17.53
C ALA A 504 -1.28 5.88 18.93
N LEU A 505 -1.52 7.12 19.35
CA LEU A 505 -2.11 7.46 20.64
C LEU A 505 -3.63 7.23 20.73
N THR A 506 -4.34 7.16 19.60
CA THR A 506 -5.81 7.17 19.60
C THR A 506 -6.47 6.06 18.80
N HIS A 507 -5.77 5.42 17.87
CA HIS A 507 -6.33 4.37 17.04
C HIS A 507 -6.74 3.16 17.88
N ARG A 508 -7.91 2.60 17.57
CA ARG A 508 -8.39 1.35 18.14
C ARG A 508 -8.31 0.27 17.08
N CYS A 509 -7.44 -0.71 17.29
CA CYS A 509 -7.32 -1.85 16.41
C CYS A 509 -8.58 -2.71 16.49
N ARG A 510 -9.20 -3.02 15.35
CA ARG A 510 -10.43 -3.82 15.21
C ARG A 510 -11.61 -3.34 16.09
N PRO A 511 -12.06 -2.08 15.92
CA PRO A 511 -13.13 -1.54 16.73
C PRO A 511 -14.45 -2.29 16.47
N SER A 512 -15.37 -2.22 17.43
CA SER A 512 -16.78 -2.55 17.23
C SER A 512 -17.50 -1.36 16.59
N LEU A 513 -18.28 -1.62 15.53
CA LEU A 513 -18.90 -0.59 14.71
C LEU A 513 -20.41 -0.73 14.64
N VAL A 514 -21.13 0.39 14.69
CA VAL A 514 -22.54 0.49 14.26
C VAL A 514 -22.58 1.18 12.91
N LYS A 515 -23.27 0.60 11.93
CA LYS A 515 -23.47 1.22 10.61
C LYS A 515 -24.96 1.43 10.36
N LEU A 516 -25.36 2.68 10.16
CA LEU A 516 -26.69 2.96 9.62
C LEU A 516 -26.69 2.63 8.12
N ILE A 517 -27.64 1.80 7.69
CA ILE A 517 -27.77 1.36 6.31
C ILE A 517 -27.98 2.58 5.41
N SER A 518 -27.11 2.73 4.41
CA SER A 518 -27.19 3.81 3.42
C SER A 518 -28.20 3.49 2.30
N ASP A 519 -28.71 4.51 1.61
CA ASP A 519 -29.39 4.31 0.33
C ASP A 519 -28.44 3.78 -0.78
N ARG A 520 -27.13 3.98 -0.63
CA ARG A 520 -26.09 3.55 -1.56
C ARG A 520 -25.25 2.41 -0.96
N GLU A 521 -25.22 1.27 -1.64
CA GLU A 521 -24.56 0.06 -1.15
C GLU A 521 -23.06 0.22 -0.82
N LEU A 522 -22.32 1.05 -1.57
CA LEU A 522 -20.90 1.25 -1.31
C LEU A 522 -20.60 1.98 0.01
N ASP A 523 -21.53 2.82 0.47
CA ASP A 523 -21.33 3.55 1.73
C ASP A 523 -21.35 2.60 2.93
N ASP A 524 -21.90 1.39 2.78
CA ASP A 524 -21.93 0.36 3.83
C ASP A 524 -20.63 -0.40 3.97
N ILE A 525 -19.91 -0.61 2.87
CA ILE A 525 -18.67 -1.40 2.87
C ILE A 525 -17.44 -0.55 3.18
N PHE A 526 -17.53 0.77 2.98
CA PHE A 526 -16.39 1.67 3.07
C PHE A 526 -15.67 1.60 4.42
N ALA A 527 -16.42 1.85 5.50
CA ALA A 527 -15.86 1.91 6.83
C ALA A 527 -15.33 0.53 7.25
N LEU A 528 -15.99 -0.54 6.81
CA LEU A 528 -15.55 -1.92 7.04
C LEU A 528 -14.24 -2.23 6.34
N TRP A 529 -14.09 -1.77 5.10
CA TRP A 529 -12.88 -1.94 4.31
C TRP A 529 -11.68 -1.26 4.97
N GLN A 530 -11.84 0.00 5.41
CA GLN A 530 -10.76 0.79 6.00
C GLN A 530 -10.46 0.42 7.46
N LEU A 531 -11.47 0.22 8.31
CA LEU A 531 -11.28 -0.02 9.74
C LEU A 531 -11.02 -1.49 10.09
N GLU A 532 -11.45 -2.44 9.25
CA GLU A 532 -11.45 -3.89 9.54
C GLU A 532 -12.00 -4.20 10.95
N PRO A 533 -13.24 -3.79 11.27
CA PRO A 533 -13.81 -3.98 12.60
C PRO A 533 -13.93 -5.46 12.95
N SER A 534 -13.83 -5.79 14.24
CA SER A 534 -14.08 -7.17 14.71
C SER A 534 -15.56 -7.54 14.56
N GLN A 535 -16.45 -6.57 14.78
CA GLN A 535 -17.88 -6.70 14.60
C GLN A 535 -18.50 -5.44 13.99
N VAL A 536 -19.55 -5.64 13.19
CA VAL A 536 -20.45 -4.57 12.75
C VAL A 536 -21.90 -4.95 13.01
N THR A 537 -22.66 -4.01 13.56
CA THR A 537 -24.12 -4.09 13.63
C THR A 537 -24.74 -3.08 12.68
N PHE A 538 -25.49 -3.58 11.70
CA PHE A 538 -26.24 -2.76 10.76
C PHE A 538 -27.60 -2.37 11.32
N TRP A 539 -28.00 -1.11 11.14
CA TRP A 539 -29.33 -0.62 11.52
C TRP A 539 -30.04 -0.02 10.31
N GLY A 540 -31.31 -0.38 10.11
CA GLY A 540 -32.15 0.23 9.09
C GLY A 540 -33.63 0.07 9.33
N ILE A 541 -34.42 0.60 8.41
CA ILE A 541 -35.88 0.54 8.42
C ILE A 541 -36.31 -0.21 7.15
N ALA A 542 -37.21 -1.19 7.30
CA ALA A 542 -37.84 -1.88 6.17
C ALA A 542 -39.36 -1.67 6.23
N GLU A 543 -39.91 -0.98 5.24
CA GLU A 543 -41.32 -0.61 5.15
C GLU A 543 -42.16 -1.63 4.39
N SER A 544 -41.51 -2.58 3.72
CA SER A 544 -42.19 -3.63 2.96
C SER A 544 -41.38 -4.94 2.93
N ALA A 545 -42.06 -6.03 2.58
CA ALA A 545 -41.38 -7.32 2.34
C ALA A 545 -40.39 -7.25 1.17
N ALA A 546 -40.68 -6.44 0.14
CA ALA A 546 -39.79 -6.27 -1.01
C ALA A 546 -38.48 -5.57 -0.61
N GLU A 547 -38.55 -4.56 0.28
CA GLU A 547 -37.35 -3.92 0.82
C GLU A 547 -36.55 -4.87 1.70
N LEU A 548 -37.21 -5.69 2.52
CA LEU A 548 -36.52 -6.71 3.31
C LEU A 548 -35.73 -7.69 2.41
N SER A 549 -36.34 -8.17 1.31
CA SER A 549 -35.64 -9.03 0.34
C SER A 549 -34.43 -8.34 -0.29
N ARG A 550 -34.53 -7.04 -0.64
CA ARG A 550 -33.39 -6.27 -1.16
C ARG A 550 -32.26 -6.13 -0.14
N LEU A 551 -32.61 -5.94 1.14
CA LEU A 551 -31.63 -5.86 2.23
C LEU A 551 -30.94 -7.21 2.49
N ARG A 552 -31.64 -8.34 2.35
CA ARG A 552 -31.04 -9.68 2.40
C ARG A 552 -30.01 -9.86 1.28
N GLU A 553 -30.37 -9.55 0.04
CA GLU A 553 -29.42 -9.64 -1.08
C GLU A 553 -28.18 -8.75 -0.87
N ARG A 554 -28.38 -7.56 -0.30
CA ARG A 554 -27.30 -6.63 0.07
C ARG A 554 -26.40 -7.21 1.16
N ALA A 555 -26.97 -7.85 2.18
CA ALA A 555 -26.20 -8.54 3.22
C ALA A 555 -25.33 -9.66 2.62
N ASP A 556 -25.88 -10.46 1.69
CA ASP A 556 -25.15 -11.53 1.02
C ASP A 556 -24.04 -11.00 0.10
N ARG A 557 -24.25 -9.85 -0.56
CA ARG A 557 -23.20 -9.17 -1.34
C ARG A 557 -22.10 -8.60 -0.44
N SER A 558 -22.46 -7.93 0.65
CA SER A 558 -21.50 -7.43 1.66
C SER A 558 -20.65 -8.57 2.22
N ALA A 559 -21.27 -9.67 2.65
CA ALA A 559 -20.57 -10.84 3.17
C ALA A 559 -19.60 -11.45 2.13
N ARG A 560 -20.05 -11.63 0.89
CA ARG A 560 -19.19 -12.10 -0.20
C ARG A 560 -18.04 -11.13 -0.49
N PHE A 561 -18.30 -9.83 -0.49
CA PHE A 561 -17.27 -8.81 -0.70
C PHE A 561 -16.18 -8.91 0.39
N LEU A 562 -16.56 -8.87 1.67
CA LEU A 562 -15.61 -8.95 2.78
C LEU A 562 -14.83 -10.27 2.77
N GLN A 563 -15.49 -11.39 2.47
CA GLN A 563 -14.84 -12.69 2.32
C GLN A 563 -13.81 -12.69 1.19
N ASN A 564 -14.17 -12.18 0.00
CA ASN A 564 -13.27 -12.07 -1.15
C ASN A 564 -12.09 -11.13 -0.88
N MET A 565 -12.28 -10.16 0.01
CA MET A 565 -11.25 -9.24 0.48
C MET A 565 -10.40 -9.79 1.62
N GLY A 566 -10.71 -11.00 2.14
CA GLY A 566 -10.01 -11.59 3.27
C GLY A 566 -10.21 -10.82 4.58
N ILE A 567 -11.29 -10.05 4.70
CA ILE A 567 -11.63 -9.29 5.90
C ILE A 567 -12.57 -10.14 6.76
N SER A 568 -12.13 -10.45 7.97
CA SER A 568 -12.93 -11.19 8.96
C SER A 568 -13.69 -10.21 9.84
N VAL A 569 -15.01 -10.13 9.67
CA VAL A 569 -15.91 -9.26 10.44
C VAL A 569 -17.16 -10.07 10.80
N CYS A 570 -17.57 -10.05 12.07
CA CYS A 570 -18.88 -10.55 12.48
C CYS A 570 -19.97 -9.53 12.09
N GLN A 571 -20.98 -9.94 11.33
CA GLN A 571 -22.05 -9.06 10.87
C GLN A 571 -23.37 -9.45 11.52
N SER A 572 -24.02 -8.48 12.19
CA SER A 572 -25.39 -8.60 12.67
C SER A 572 -26.26 -7.46 12.12
N TRP A 573 -27.55 -7.73 11.93
CA TRP A 573 -28.50 -6.78 11.32
C TRP A 573 -29.70 -6.55 12.25
N ASN A 574 -30.03 -5.29 12.50
CA ASN A 574 -31.19 -4.87 13.27
C ASN A 574 -32.11 -4.04 12.38
N LEU A 575 -33.25 -4.63 11.99
CA LEU A 575 -34.17 -4.00 11.05
C LEU A 575 -35.46 -3.61 11.75
N MET A 576 -35.71 -2.31 11.81
CA MET A 576 -36.97 -1.76 12.29
C MET A 576 -38.07 -1.99 11.27
N VAL A 577 -39.13 -2.69 11.65
CA VAL A 577 -40.24 -3.06 10.77
C VAL A 577 -41.59 -2.64 11.37
N PRO A 578 -42.52 -2.07 10.60
CA PRO A 578 -43.84 -1.71 11.08
C PRO A 578 -44.55 -2.90 11.74
N LYS A 579 -45.13 -2.70 12.94
CA LYS A 579 -45.80 -3.77 13.71
C LYS A 579 -46.83 -4.57 12.91
N HIS A 580 -47.54 -3.93 11.97
CA HIS A 580 -48.55 -4.60 11.15
C HIS A 580 -47.95 -5.59 10.12
N LEU A 581 -46.67 -5.43 9.75
CA LEU A 581 -45.97 -6.32 8.81
C LEU A 581 -45.28 -7.50 9.50
N MET A 582 -45.05 -7.44 10.81
CA MET A 582 -44.37 -8.50 11.56
C MET A 582 -45.01 -9.87 11.32
N ALA A 583 -46.34 -9.98 11.45
CA ALA A 583 -47.05 -11.24 11.30
C ALA A 583 -46.98 -11.83 9.87
N SER A 584 -46.86 -11.01 8.83
CA SER A 584 -46.65 -11.48 7.46
C SER A 584 -45.20 -11.88 7.19
N LEU A 585 -44.24 -11.22 7.82
CA LEU A 585 -42.80 -11.49 7.64
C LEU A 585 -42.36 -12.77 8.37
N PHE A 586 -42.94 -13.07 9.54
CA PHE A 586 -42.70 -14.36 10.21
C PHE A 586 -43.15 -15.58 9.38
N LYS A 587 -44.04 -15.38 8.38
CA LYS A 587 -44.42 -16.44 7.44
C LYS A 587 -43.39 -16.65 6.32
N GLN A 588 -42.43 -15.74 6.16
CA GLN A 588 -41.32 -15.83 5.22
C GLN A 588 -40.04 -16.25 5.97
N ALA A 589 -40.12 -17.30 6.79
CA ALA A 589 -38.99 -17.78 7.60
C ALA A 589 -37.73 -18.07 6.77
N ASP A 590 -37.91 -18.49 5.51
CA ASP A 590 -36.82 -18.74 4.57
C ASP A 590 -35.95 -17.49 4.32
N LEU A 591 -36.52 -16.27 4.35
CA LEU A 591 -35.75 -15.02 4.15
C LEU A 591 -34.79 -14.71 5.30
N LEU A 592 -35.09 -15.19 6.51
CA LEU A 592 -34.29 -14.97 7.71
C LEU A 592 -33.36 -16.16 8.02
N THR A 593 -33.52 -17.27 7.30
CA THR A 593 -32.68 -18.45 7.49
C THR A 593 -31.25 -18.13 7.05
N ASP A 594 -30.26 -18.48 7.88
CA ASP A 594 -28.83 -18.17 7.67
C ASP A 594 -28.55 -16.65 7.48
N TRP A 595 -29.40 -15.79 8.05
CA TRP A 595 -29.17 -14.36 8.15
C TRP A 595 -29.19 -13.96 9.64
N ASP A 596 -28.07 -13.48 10.16
CA ASP A 596 -28.03 -12.92 11.53
C ASP A 596 -28.76 -11.56 11.56
N CYS A 597 -30.08 -11.63 11.59
CA CYS A 597 -30.99 -10.49 11.50
C CYS A 597 -32.06 -10.54 12.59
N THR A 598 -32.11 -9.48 13.39
CA THR A 598 -33.15 -9.23 14.38
C THR A 598 -34.17 -8.23 13.84
N LEU A 599 -35.43 -8.65 13.76
CA LEU A 599 -36.55 -7.77 13.40
C LEU A 599 -37.05 -7.04 14.65
N VAL A 600 -37.00 -5.71 14.62
CA VAL A 600 -37.39 -4.85 15.75
C VAL A 600 -38.73 -4.18 15.44
N PRO A 601 -39.78 -4.39 16.26
CA PRO A 601 -41.11 -3.85 15.97
C PRO A 601 -41.17 -2.33 16.14
N LEU A 602 -41.40 -1.61 15.04
CA LEU A 602 -41.61 -0.17 15.02
C LEU A 602 -43.12 0.13 15.14
N ALA A 603 -43.50 0.77 16.26
CA ALA A 603 -44.89 1.11 16.52
C ALA A 603 -45.43 2.18 15.55
N GLU A 604 -44.65 3.25 15.36
CA GLU A 604 -44.92 4.37 14.46
C GLU A 604 -43.60 4.88 13.88
N ARG A 605 -43.61 5.39 12.65
CA ARG A 605 -42.41 5.97 12.00
C ARG A 605 -42.20 7.41 12.50
N THR A 606 -41.85 7.55 13.77
CA THR A 606 -41.59 8.83 14.43
C THR A 606 -40.22 8.84 15.11
N GLU A 607 -39.61 10.02 15.24
CA GLU A 607 -38.28 10.17 15.85
C GLU A 607 -38.28 9.63 17.30
N GLN A 608 -39.36 9.85 18.04
CA GLN A 608 -39.51 9.37 19.42
C GLN A 608 -39.49 7.84 19.51
N ALA A 609 -40.20 7.15 18.61
CA ALA A 609 -40.23 5.68 18.61
C ALA A 609 -38.86 5.09 18.27
N VAL A 610 -38.17 5.66 17.27
CA VAL A 610 -36.81 5.24 16.86
C VAL A 610 -35.81 5.51 17.97
N CYS A 611 -35.84 6.69 18.60
CA CYS A 611 -34.97 7.02 19.74
C CYS A 611 -35.17 6.06 20.91
N ALA A 612 -36.41 5.68 21.25
CA ALA A 612 -36.66 4.74 22.34
C ALA A 612 -35.99 3.38 22.08
N ILE A 613 -36.14 2.86 20.86
CA ILE A 613 -35.50 1.60 20.45
C ILE A 613 -33.97 1.69 20.51
N LEU A 614 -33.40 2.77 19.96
CA LEU A 614 -31.95 2.95 19.94
C LEU A 614 -31.37 3.17 21.34
N LYS A 615 -32.10 3.84 22.25
CA LYS A 615 -31.67 4.02 23.65
C LYS A 615 -31.50 2.71 24.36
N ASP A 616 -32.51 1.85 24.32
CA ASP A 616 -32.47 0.55 24.98
C ASP A 616 -31.28 -0.26 24.44
N TRP A 617 -31.10 -0.30 23.13
CA TRP A 617 -29.99 -1.02 22.52
C TRP A 617 -28.60 -0.42 22.84
N LEU A 618 -28.47 0.91 22.80
CA LEU A 618 -27.21 1.60 23.07
C LEU A 618 -26.73 1.41 24.52
N THR A 619 -27.62 1.08 25.46
CA THR A 619 -27.20 0.74 26.83
C THR A 619 -26.53 -0.64 26.94
N GLU A 620 -26.74 -1.52 25.97
CA GLU A 620 -26.23 -2.89 25.98
C GLU A 620 -25.07 -3.10 24.99
N THR A 621 -24.82 -2.13 24.10
CA THR A 621 -23.79 -2.28 23.05
C THR A 621 -22.38 -2.01 23.55
N GLU A 622 -21.42 -2.77 23.03
CA GLU A 622 -19.98 -2.49 23.19
C GLU A 622 -19.41 -1.67 22.02
N ALA A 623 -20.26 -1.13 21.15
CA ALA A 623 -19.82 -0.37 19.98
C ALA A 623 -19.02 0.87 20.38
N VAL A 624 -17.89 1.10 19.69
CA VAL A 624 -17.06 2.31 19.89
C VAL A 624 -17.51 3.44 18.97
N TYR A 625 -17.93 3.11 17.75
CA TYR A 625 -18.29 4.10 16.74
C TYR A 625 -19.67 3.86 16.13
N LEU A 626 -20.34 4.96 15.80
CA LEU A 626 -21.52 5.02 14.95
C LEU A 626 -21.16 5.71 13.63
N GLU A 627 -21.34 4.98 12.53
CA GLU A 627 -21.15 5.48 11.18
C GLU A 627 -22.51 5.78 10.55
N VAL A 628 -22.67 7.01 10.05
CA VAL A 628 -23.98 7.54 9.61
C VAL A 628 -24.05 7.91 8.13
N THR A 629 -23.10 7.49 7.30
CA THR A 629 -23.04 7.90 5.89
C THR A 629 -24.24 7.39 5.11
N GLY A 630 -24.93 8.31 4.43
CA GLY A 630 -26.04 8.00 3.54
C GLY A 630 -27.30 7.45 4.21
N ALA A 631 -27.38 7.54 5.54
CA ALA A 631 -28.51 7.03 6.33
C ALA A 631 -29.81 7.79 6.06
N ASP A 632 -30.95 7.09 6.19
CA ASP A 632 -32.29 7.69 6.18
C ASP A 632 -32.37 8.87 7.19
N PRO A 633 -32.96 10.02 6.81
CA PRO A 633 -32.98 11.21 7.66
C PRO A 633 -33.61 10.99 9.05
N LEU A 634 -34.63 10.13 9.17
CA LEU A 634 -35.26 9.84 10.45
C LEU A 634 -34.29 9.06 11.34
N LEU A 635 -33.68 8.00 10.79
CA LEU A 635 -32.72 7.18 11.53
C LEU A 635 -31.47 7.97 11.91
N LEU A 636 -30.96 8.81 11.00
CA LEU A 636 -29.83 9.71 11.23
C LEU A 636 -30.05 10.63 12.42
N CYS A 637 -31.16 11.39 12.42
CA CYS A 637 -31.49 12.34 13.47
C CYS A 637 -31.66 11.64 14.83
N SER A 638 -32.38 10.51 14.86
CA SER A 638 -32.59 9.74 16.09
C SER A 638 -31.31 9.12 16.64
N ALA A 639 -30.44 8.60 15.76
CA ALA A 639 -29.19 7.97 16.17
C ALA A 639 -28.17 8.99 16.69
N ILE A 640 -28.01 10.14 16.04
CA ILE A 640 -27.11 11.21 16.53
C ILE A 640 -27.54 11.71 17.90
N ARG A 641 -28.84 11.98 18.08
CA ARG A 641 -29.38 12.44 19.36
C ARG A 641 -29.11 11.42 20.46
N THR A 642 -29.37 10.15 20.19
CA THR A 642 -29.13 9.10 21.18
C THR A 642 -27.65 8.89 21.47
N ALA A 643 -26.80 8.91 20.44
CA ALA A 643 -25.35 8.83 20.59
C ALA A 643 -24.80 9.96 21.47
N GLN A 644 -25.32 11.19 21.31
CA GLN A 644 -24.93 12.32 22.15
C GLN A 644 -25.28 12.13 23.63
N GLU A 645 -26.44 11.57 23.94
CA GLU A 645 -26.85 11.29 25.32
C GLU A 645 -25.98 10.19 25.98
N HIS A 646 -25.48 9.23 25.18
CA HIS A 646 -24.70 8.08 25.66
C HIS A 646 -23.17 8.21 25.46
N GLY A 647 -22.70 9.30 24.85
CA GLY A 647 -21.28 9.56 24.60
C GLY A 647 -20.64 8.67 23.52
N LEU A 648 -21.45 8.09 22.62
CA LEU A 648 -20.94 7.28 21.49
C LEU A 648 -20.32 8.19 20.43
N SER A 649 -19.14 7.83 19.93
CA SER A 649 -18.45 8.59 18.89
C SER A 649 -19.13 8.39 17.53
N VAL A 650 -19.44 9.49 16.85
CA VAL A 650 -20.17 9.51 15.57
C VAL A 650 -19.31 10.10 14.48
N PHE A 651 -19.29 9.45 13.32
CA PHE A 651 -18.58 9.92 12.14
C PHE A 651 -19.33 9.59 10.85
N TYR A 652 -18.95 10.27 9.78
CA TYR A 652 -19.39 9.95 8.42
C TYR A 652 -18.22 9.92 7.47
N VAL A 653 -18.45 9.39 6.28
CA VAL A 653 -17.49 9.23 5.20
C VAL A 653 -17.89 10.15 4.07
N ARG A 654 -16.93 10.89 3.54
CA ARG A 654 -17.10 11.67 2.30
C ARG A 654 -15.80 11.67 1.52
N ASN A 655 -15.87 11.46 0.20
CA ASN A 655 -14.71 11.44 -0.69
C ASN A 655 -13.56 10.55 -0.17
N GLY A 656 -13.91 9.41 0.42
CA GLY A 656 -12.92 8.50 0.96
C GLY A 656 -12.25 8.92 2.26
N GLN A 657 -12.76 9.94 2.97
CA GLN A 657 -12.21 10.40 4.24
C GLN A 657 -13.25 10.30 5.35
N PHE A 658 -12.78 10.06 6.58
CA PHE A 658 -13.61 10.11 7.78
C PHE A 658 -13.75 11.55 8.27
N TYR A 659 -14.96 11.93 8.62
CA TYR A 659 -15.30 13.22 9.19
C TYR A 659 -15.97 13.03 10.54
N ASN A 660 -15.42 13.71 11.54
CA ASN A 660 -15.98 13.73 12.87
C ASN A 660 -17.34 14.46 12.85
N GLN A 661 -18.35 13.81 13.40
CA GLN A 661 -19.63 14.45 13.71
C GLN A 661 -19.77 14.69 15.22
N LEU A 662 -19.31 13.73 16.04
CA LEU A 662 -19.31 13.82 17.50
C LEU A 662 -18.19 12.94 18.08
N ASN A 663 -17.28 13.52 18.86
CA ASN A 663 -16.27 12.79 19.65
C ASN A 663 -15.39 11.78 18.87
N ALA A 664 -15.29 11.87 17.54
CA ALA A 664 -14.55 10.98 16.65
C ALA A 664 -13.39 11.69 15.92
N GLU A 665 -12.85 12.77 16.49
CA GLU A 665 -11.73 13.55 15.94
C GLU A 665 -10.52 12.68 15.57
N GLU A 666 -10.30 11.58 16.29
CA GLU A 666 -9.21 10.64 16.06
C GLU A 666 -9.23 9.97 14.69
N LEU A 667 -10.40 9.80 14.07
CA LEU A 667 -10.52 9.23 12.73
C LEU A 667 -10.06 10.21 11.64
N GLN A 668 -9.87 11.48 11.98
CA GLN A 668 -9.39 12.52 11.07
C GLN A 668 -7.86 12.64 11.07
N PHE A 669 -7.16 11.99 12.01
CA PHE A 669 -5.71 11.92 11.94
C PHE A 669 -5.27 11.14 10.69
N PRO A 670 -4.15 11.51 10.04
CA PRO A 670 -3.66 10.76 8.90
C PRO A 670 -3.47 9.31 9.31
N ALA A 671 -4.16 8.39 8.62
CA ALA A 671 -4.06 6.97 8.84
C ALA A 671 -3.69 6.30 7.51
N PRO A 672 -2.93 5.20 7.53
CA PRO A 672 -2.74 4.40 6.34
C PRO A 672 -4.11 3.94 5.81
N ARG A 673 -4.36 4.16 4.52
CA ARG A 673 -5.63 3.78 3.88
C ARG A 673 -5.41 2.63 2.92
N LYS A 674 -6.42 1.77 2.82
CA LYS A 674 -6.46 0.74 1.80
C LYS A 674 -6.91 1.31 0.46
N ASN A 675 -6.13 1.03 -0.56
CA ASN A 675 -6.43 1.35 -1.94
C ASN A 675 -7.36 0.29 -2.52
N MET A 676 -8.21 0.65 -3.49
CA MET A 676 -9.12 -0.28 -4.17
C MET A 676 -8.78 -0.39 -5.66
N THR A 677 -8.74 -1.61 -6.20
CA THR A 677 -8.41 -1.86 -7.62
C THR A 677 -9.64 -1.64 -8.47
N VAL A 678 -9.43 -1.46 -9.78
CA VAL A 678 -10.52 -1.39 -10.76
C VAL A 678 -11.38 -2.66 -10.68
N ARG A 679 -10.73 -3.83 -10.64
CA ARG A 679 -11.42 -5.13 -10.57
C ARG A 679 -12.28 -5.27 -9.31
N GLU A 680 -11.77 -4.87 -8.15
CA GLU A 680 -12.51 -4.96 -6.88
C GLU A 680 -13.70 -4.01 -6.84
N MET A 681 -13.50 -2.78 -7.32
CA MET A 681 -14.57 -1.80 -7.49
C MET A 681 -15.69 -2.35 -8.37
N MET A 682 -15.35 -2.84 -9.57
CA MET A 682 -16.33 -3.38 -10.53
C MET A 682 -17.07 -4.59 -9.93
N ALA A 683 -16.34 -5.52 -9.32
CA ALA A 683 -16.92 -6.71 -8.70
C ALA A 683 -17.85 -6.37 -7.51
N SER A 684 -17.56 -5.32 -6.74
CA SER A 684 -18.42 -4.86 -5.64
C SER A 684 -19.82 -4.41 -6.11
N ARG A 685 -19.96 -4.10 -7.40
CA ARG A 685 -21.23 -3.72 -8.05
C ARG A 685 -21.85 -4.85 -8.87
N GLY A 686 -21.31 -6.06 -8.75
CA GLY A 686 -21.80 -7.24 -9.49
C GLY A 686 -21.32 -7.34 -10.94
N ALA A 687 -20.47 -6.41 -11.40
CA ALA A 687 -19.95 -6.48 -12.75
C ALA A 687 -19.00 -7.67 -12.92
N VAL A 688 -19.08 -8.31 -14.09
CA VAL A 688 -18.21 -9.42 -14.48
C VAL A 688 -17.32 -8.95 -15.61
N LEU A 689 -16.02 -8.83 -15.33
CA LEU A 689 -15.03 -8.43 -16.34
C LEU A 689 -14.80 -9.59 -17.31
N SER A 690 -14.92 -9.32 -18.61
CA SER A 690 -14.68 -10.28 -19.69
C SER A 690 -13.31 -10.11 -20.35
N ASN A 691 -12.77 -8.88 -20.41
CA ASN A 691 -11.44 -8.60 -20.96
C ASN A 691 -10.73 -7.44 -20.24
N LEU A 692 -9.39 -7.47 -20.27
CA LEU A 692 -8.49 -6.39 -19.87
C LEU A 692 -7.29 -6.38 -20.83
N ASP A 693 -7.06 -5.28 -21.55
CA ASP A 693 -5.98 -5.18 -22.52
C ASP A 693 -4.63 -4.76 -21.91
N SER A 694 -4.62 -4.37 -20.63
CA SER A 694 -3.44 -3.82 -19.94
C SER A 694 -2.21 -4.74 -19.94
N SER A 695 -2.41 -6.06 -19.91
CA SER A 695 -1.33 -7.05 -19.98
C SER A 695 -0.67 -7.13 -21.37
N ASN A 696 -1.42 -6.81 -22.43
CA ASN A 696 -0.97 -6.90 -23.82
C ASN A 696 -0.13 -5.70 -24.27
N LEU A 697 -0.04 -4.63 -23.47
CA LEU A 697 0.64 -3.38 -23.83
C LEU A 697 2.06 -3.24 -23.26
N ALA A 698 2.60 -4.26 -22.57
CA ALA A 698 3.86 -4.18 -21.81
C ALA A 698 5.02 -3.48 -22.55
N ASP A 699 5.25 -3.89 -23.80
CA ASP A 699 6.36 -3.42 -24.63
C ASP A 699 6.23 -1.94 -25.07
N LEU A 700 5.04 -1.34 -24.91
CA LEU A 700 4.81 0.07 -25.25
C LEU A 700 5.23 1.03 -24.14
N SER A 701 5.47 0.57 -22.92
CA SER A 701 5.78 1.43 -21.75
C SER A 701 6.95 2.41 -21.99
N VAL A 702 7.94 2.03 -22.79
CA VAL A 702 9.08 2.90 -23.15
C VAL A 702 8.90 3.66 -24.46
N HIS A 703 7.90 3.29 -25.27
CA HIS A 703 7.66 3.86 -26.60
C HIS A 703 6.42 4.76 -26.70
N TYR A 704 5.48 4.70 -25.75
CA TYR A 704 4.14 5.30 -25.87
C TYR A 704 4.16 6.81 -26.13
N LYS A 705 5.06 7.55 -25.47
CA LYS A 705 5.19 9.02 -25.67
C LYS A 705 5.59 9.36 -27.10
N MET A 706 6.58 8.64 -27.63
CA MET A 706 7.09 8.87 -28.98
C MET A 706 6.04 8.46 -30.02
N LEU A 707 5.40 7.33 -29.81
CA LEU A 707 4.35 6.82 -30.68
C LEU A 707 3.16 7.80 -30.73
N TRP A 708 2.70 8.31 -29.57
CA TRP A 708 1.67 9.35 -29.48
C TRP A 708 2.08 10.64 -30.20
N GLU A 709 3.31 11.12 -29.98
CA GLU A 709 3.84 12.31 -30.62
C GLU A 709 3.83 12.17 -32.15
N ILE A 710 4.23 11.01 -32.67
CA ILE A 710 4.15 10.71 -34.11
C ILE A 710 2.71 10.76 -34.59
N ALA A 711 1.77 10.13 -33.89
CA ALA A 711 0.38 10.07 -34.31
C ALA A 711 -0.32 11.43 -34.29
N ARG A 712 -0.21 12.20 -33.19
CA ARG A 712 -0.87 13.51 -33.08
C ARG A 712 -0.36 14.53 -34.08
N THR A 713 0.92 14.43 -34.47
CA THR A 713 1.56 15.34 -35.45
C THR A 713 1.45 14.84 -36.89
N THR A 714 0.92 13.65 -37.11
CA THR A 714 0.73 13.09 -38.46
C THR A 714 -0.66 13.45 -38.98
N PRO A 715 -0.77 14.28 -40.04
CA PRO A 715 -2.05 14.51 -40.70
C PRO A 715 -2.62 13.20 -41.23
N LEU A 716 -3.95 13.05 -41.21
CA LEU A 716 -4.66 11.89 -41.77
C LEU A 716 -4.30 10.56 -41.08
N TRP A 717 -3.85 10.58 -39.82
CA TRP A 717 -3.52 9.36 -39.06
C TRP A 717 -4.58 8.27 -39.18
N SER A 718 -5.87 8.59 -38.95
CA SER A 718 -6.95 7.60 -39.02
C SER A 718 -7.04 6.92 -40.39
N GLU A 719 -6.80 7.65 -41.47
CA GLU A 719 -6.81 7.14 -42.84
C GLU A 719 -5.59 6.24 -43.12
N LEU A 720 -4.41 6.68 -42.66
CA LEU A 720 -3.15 5.93 -42.77
C LEU A 720 -3.20 4.64 -41.95
N SER A 721 -3.73 4.67 -40.73
CA SER A 721 -3.95 3.50 -39.88
C SER A 721 -4.88 2.50 -40.54
N THR A 722 -6.01 2.96 -41.09
CA THR A 722 -6.97 2.10 -41.83
C THR A 722 -6.30 1.46 -43.04
N ALA A 723 -5.46 2.20 -43.77
CA ALA A 723 -4.72 1.66 -44.90
C ALA A 723 -3.68 0.63 -44.48
N LEU A 724 -2.92 0.87 -43.41
CA LEU A 724 -1.94 -0.08 -42.87
C LEU A 724 -2.60 -1.33 -42.28
N GLN A 725 -3.79 -1.19 -41.70
CA GLN A 725 -4.66 -2.31 -41.36
C GLN A 725 -5.03 -3.09 -42.63
N GLY A 726 -5.58 -2.43 -43.66
CA GLY A 726 -5.92 -3.06 -44.93
C GLY A 726 -4.73 -3.75 -45.64
N ALA A 727 -3.55 -3.13 -45.59
CA ALA A 727 -2.29 -3.66 -46.10
C ALA A 727 -1.93 -5.00 -45.45
N HIS A 728 -2.00 -5.04 -44.12
CA HIS A 728 -1.78 -6.23 -43.31
C HIS A 728 -2.80 -7.34 -43.59
N PHE A 729 -4.08 -6.98 -43.81
CA PHE A 729 -5.11 -7.95 -44.19
C PHE A 729 -4.87 -8.55 -45.59
N ARG A 730 -4.31 -7.78 -46.54
CA ARG A 730 -4.08 -8.20 -47.94
C ARG A 730 -2.81 -9.04 -48.13
N THR A 731 -1.84 -8.90 -47.24
CA THR A 731 -0.71 -9.84 -47.12
C THR A 731 -1.24 -11.14 -46.53
N ARG A 732 -1.40 -12.17 -47.38
CA ARG A 732 -2.09 -13.45 -47.12
C ARG A 732 -2.00 -13.93 -45.67
N ARG A 733 -3.10 -13.77 -44.93
CA ARG A 733 -3.30 -14.41 -43.62
C ARG A 733 -3.12 -15.92 -43.72
N PRO A 734 -2.58 -16.53 -42.67
CA PRO A 734 -3.12 -17.77 -42.18
C PRO A 734 -3.74 -17.45 -40.81
N TYR A 735 -5.03 -17.09 -40.82
CA TYR A 735 -5.83 -16.99 -39.59
C TYR A 735 -6.21 -18.42 -39.20
N PHE A 736 -5.75 -18.87 -38.03
CA PHE A 736 -6.08 -20.19 -37.52
C PHE A 736 -7.20 -20.06 -36.50
N GLN A 737 -8.22 -20.89 -36.64
CA GLN A 737 -9.26 -21.03 -35.64
C GLN A 737 -9.31 -22.50 -35.25
N PHE A 738 -8.82 -22.80 -34.05
CA PHE A 738 -8.78 -24.16 -33.53
C PHE A 738 -9.97 -24.38 -32.58
N VAL A 739 -11.18 -24.55 -33.12
CA VAL A 739 -12.39 -24.71 -32.31
C VAL A 739 -12.42 -26.08 -31.63
N LEU A 740 -12.28 -26.10 -30.32
CA LEU A 740 -12.50 -27.27 -29.47
C LEU A 740 -13.81 -27.09 -28.71
N LEU A 741 -14.69 -28.10 -28.78
CA LEU A 741 -15.98 -28.10 -28.11
C LEU A 741 -15.87 -28.79 -26.74
N ASP A 742 -16.54 -28.22 -25.74
CA ASP A 742 -16.69 -28.80 -24.40
C ASP A 742 -17.78 -29.89 -24.33
N THR A 743 -18.62 -30.03 -25.36
CA THR A 743 -19.79 -30.91 -25.27
C THR A 743 -19.52 -32.36 -25.70
N PRO A 744 -20.06 -33.38 -24.98
CA PRO A 744 -19.69 -34.78 -25.18
C PRO A 744 -20.28 -35.46 -26.43
N GLU A 745 -21.10 -34.78 -27.24
CA GLU A 745 -22.12 -35.50 -28.02
C GLU A 745 -21.93 -35.58 -29.54
N SER A 746 -20.82 -35.14 -30.14
CA SER A 746 -20.48 -35.62 -31.49
C SER A 746 -19.04 -35.33 -31.90
N ALA A 747 -18.38 -36.33 -32.47
CA ALA A 747 -17.18 -36.13 -33.26
C ALA A 747 -17.55 -35.24 -34.47
N VAL A 748 -17.02 -34.02 -34.53
CA VAL A 748 -17.33 -33.06 -35.60
C VAL A 748 -16.14 -32.95 -36.53
N LYS A 749 -16.36 -33.23 -37.82
CA LYS A 749 -15.37 -32.98 -38.89
C LYS A 749 -15.23 -31.47 -39.11
N LYS A 750 -14.00 -30.97 -39.06
CA LYS A 750 -13.61 -29.57 -39.23
C LYS A 750 -12.68 -29.44 -40.42
N THR A 751 -12.80 -28.35 -41.16
CA THR A 751 -11.92 -28.02 -42.29
C THR A 751 -11.21 -26.71 -42.00
N LEU A 752 -9.89 -26.72 -42.16
CA LEU A 752 -9.02 -25.58 -41.96
C LEU A 752 -8.40 -25.17 -43.29
N TYR A 753 -8.61 -23.93 -43.73
CA TYR A 753 -8.03 -23.41 -44.96
C TYR A 753 -6.80 -22.57 -44.65
N THR A 754 -5.66 -22.86 -45.29
CA THR A 754 -4.40 -22.17 -45.05
C THR A 754 -3.51 -22.12 -46.30
N ASN A 755 -2.34 -21.49 -46.22
CA ASN A 755 -1.35 -21.50 -47.31
C ASN A 755 -0.38 -22.68 -47.18
N ARG A 756 0.35 -23.01 -48.25
CA ARG A 756 1.31 -24.13 -48.27
C ARG A 756 2.36 -24.07 -47.17
N LEU A 757 2.95 -22.90 -46.94
CA LEU A 757 4.00 -22.70 -45.94
C LEU A 757 3.49 -23.06 -44.54
N THR A 758 2.27 -22.64 -44.23
CA THR A 758 1.72 -22.82 -42.89
C THR A 758 1.13 -24.21 -42.68
N ALA A 759 0.59 -24.83 -43.72
CA ALA A 759 0.22 -26.24 -43.67
C ALA A 759 1.45 -27.15 -43.38
N VAL A 760 2.61 -26.85 -43.96
CA VAL A 760 3.85 -27.59 -43.71
C VAL A 760 4.30 -27.49 -42.26
N GLY A 761 4.20 -26.31 -41.65
CA GLY A 761 4.51 -26.13 -40.22
C GLY A 761 3.47 -26.75 -39.30
N LEU A 762 2.19 -26.71 -39.67
CA LEU A 762 1.08 -27.10 -38.80
C LEU A 762 0.85 -28.62 -38.78
N LEU A 763 1.05 -29.30 -39.91
CA LEU A 763 0.82 -30.75 -40.05
C LEU A 763 1.55 -31.61 -39.01
N PRO A 764 2.86 -31.41 -38.74
CA PRO A 764 3.57 -32.15 -37.70
C PRO A 764 2.94 -31.99 -36.33
N THR A 765 2.55 -30.77 -35.96
CA THR A 765 1.92 -30.49 -34.67
C THR A 765 0.54 -31.11 -34.56
N LEU A 766 -0.29 -31.02 -35.61
CA LEU A 766 -1.60 -31.69 -35.63
C LEU A 766 -1.45 -33.21 -35.50
N ARG A 767 -0.44 -33.81 -36.14
CA ARG A 767 -0.16 -35.24 -35.99
C ARG A 767 0.34 -35.62 -34.60
N GLU A 768 1.07 -34.74 -33.92
CA GLU A 768 1.38 -34.95 -32.50
C GLU A 768 0.11 -34.87 -31.65
N ILE A 769 -0.74 -33.86 -31.87
CA ILE A 769 -2.02 -33.70 -31.17
C ILE A 769 -2.94 -34.92 -31.38
N GLU A 770 -2.95 -35.50 -32.57
CA GLU A 770 -3.68 -36.74 -32.92
C GLU A 770 -3.25 -37.93 -32.04
N LYS A 771 -1.95 -38.06 -31.70
CA LYS A 771 -1.46 -39.15 -30.83
C LYS A 771 -2.02 -39.12 -29.42
N TYR A 772 -2.45 -37.94 -28.96
CA TYR A 772 -3.05 -37.77 -27.63
C TYR A 772 -4.57 -37.92 -27.64
N GLY A 773 -5.17 -38.26 -28.79
CA GLY A 773 -6.60 -38.56 -28.90
C GLY A 773 -7.51 -37.34 -28.88
N PHE A 774 -6.99 -36.14 -29.13
CA PHE A 774 -7.77 -34.90 -29.19
C PHE A 774 -8.40 -34.65 -30.56
N ILE A 775 -7.73 -35.10 -31.62
CA ILE A 775 -8.22 -35.06 -33.00
C ILE A 775 -7.92 -36.40 -33.70
N SER A 776 -8.64 -36.70 -34.77
CA SER A 776 -8.39 -37.85 -35.64
C SER A 776 -8.64 -37.49 -37.11
N ASP A 777 -8.35 -38.40 -38.02
CA ASP A 777 -8.75 -38.32 -39.44
C ASP A 777 -8.19 -37.07 -40.16
N ILE A 778 -6.91 -36.76 -39.93
CA ILE A 778 -6.26 -35.60 -40.56
C ILE A 778 -6.04 -35.87 -42.06
N GLU A 779 -6.71 -35.10 -42.91
CA GLU A 779 -6.62 -35.15 -44.37
C GLU A 779 -6.19 -33.80 -44.95
N THR A 780 -5.42 -33.77 -46.04
CA THR A 780 -5.04 -32.52 -46.71
C THR A 780 -5.37 -32.50 -48.19
N THR A 781 -5.98 -31.41 -48.64
CA THR A 781 -6.39 -31.18 -50.03
C THR A 781 -5.83 -29.86 -50.55
N ASN A 782 -5.39 -29.84 -51.82
CA ASN A 782 -4.93 -28.60 -52.46
C ASN A 782 -6.15 -27.82 -53.00
N GLU A 783 -6.23 -26.54 -52.69
CA GLU A 783 -7.29 -25.65 -53.16
C GLU A 783 -6.91 -24.98 -54.49
N LEU A 784 -7.91 -24.67 -55.32
CA LEU A 784 -7.75 -24.03 -56.64
C LEU A 784 -7.00 -22.69 -56.58
N ASN A 785 -7.01 -22.02 -55.42
CA ASN A 785 -6.37 -20.72 -55.20
C ASN A 785 -4.91 -20.82 -54.71
N GLY A 786 -4.31 -22.01 -54.73
CA GLY A 786 -2.97 -22.28 -54.21
C GLY A 786 -2.89 -22.40 -52.68
N GLY A 787 -4.04 -22.53 -52.01
CA GLY A 787 -4.16 -22.86 -50.58
C GLY A 787 -4.14 -24.37 -50.33
N ILE A 788 -4.11 -24.75 -49.06
CA ILE A 788 -4.29 -26.12 -48.56
C ILE A 788 -5.47 -26.11 -47.60
N SER A 789 -6.42 -27.03 -47.78
CA SER A 789 -7.40 -27.39 -46.76
C SER A 789 -6.88 -28.58 -45.96
N ILE A 790 -6.95 -28.49 -44.63
CA ILE A 790 -6.64 -29.56 -43.68
C ILE A 790 -7.94 -29.93 -42.98
N THR A 791 -8.40 -31.15 -43.15
CA THR A 791 -9.62 -31.66 -42.53
C THR A 791 -9.26 -32.54 -41.34
N TYR A 792 -9.94 -32.42 -40.21
CA TYR A 792 -9.72 -33.27 -39.03
C TYR A 792 -11.02 -33.44 -38.24
N THR A 793 -11.14 -34.53 -37.50
CA THR A 793 -12.25 -34.81 -36.57
C THR A 793 -11.85 -34.39 -35.17
N SER A 794 -12.64 -33.55 -34.50
CA SER A 794 -12.41 -33.20 -33.08
C SER A 794 -13.00 -34.26 -32.15
N LEU A 795 -12.24 -34.72 -31.16
CA LEU A 795 -12.66 -35.72 -30.17
C LEU A 795 -12.88 -35.04 -28.81
N GLY A 796 -14.08 -35.23 -28.23
CA GLY A 796 -14.56 -34.49 -27.05
C GLY A 796 -13.86 -34.89 -25.75
N LYS A 797 -12.81 -34.14 -25.41
CA LYS A 797 -12.25 -33.81 -24.07
C LYS A 797 -10.84 -33.26 -24.33
N VAL A 798 -10.70 -31.96 -24.46
CA VAL A 798 -9.37 -31.35 -24.61
C VAL A 798 -9.00 -30.60 -23.36
N ASN A 799 -7.87 -30.97 -22.76
CA ASN A 799 -7.22 -30.15 -21.74
C ASN A 799 -6.59 -28.94 -22.46
N PRO A 800 -7.05 -27.71 -22.23
CA PRO A 800 -6.56 -26.51 -22.91
C PRO A 800 -5.06 -26.28 -22.73
N ASP A 801 -4.50 -26.68 -21.59
CA ASP A 801 -3.07 -26.49 -21.26
C ASP A 801 -2.19 -27.51 -22.00
N THR A 802 -2.65 -28.76 -22.09
CA THR A 802 -1.98 -29.79 -22.90
C THR A 802 -1.97 -29.37 -24.37
N MET A 803 -3.08 -28.82 -24.85
CA MET A 803 -3.18 -28.29 -26.20
C MET A 803 -2.28 -27.06 -26.40
N HIS A 804 -2.26 -26.15 -25.43
CA HIS A 804 -1.39 -24.98 -25.40
C HIS A 804 0.08 -25.39 -25.54
N HIS A 805 0.55 -26.38 -24.76
CA HIS A 805 1.92 -26.91 -24.83
C HIS A 805 2.30 -27.40 -26.25
N TYR A 806 1.42 -28.15 -26.92
CA TYR A 806 1.71 -28.65 -28.28
C TYR A 806 1.61 -27.56 -29.34
N LEU A 807 0.67 -26.61 -29.19
CA LEU A 807 0.59 -25.43 -30.04
C LEU A 807 1.80 -24.50 -29.83
N GLN A 808 2.38 -24.45 -28.64
CA GLN A 808 3.60 -23.69 -28.37
C GLN A 808 4.82 -24.30 -29.06
N LYS A 809 4.92 -25.63 -29.17
CA LYS A 809 5.92 -26.28 -30.03
C LYS A 809 5.77 -25.92 -31.51
N PHE A 810 4.54 -25.71 -31.99
CA PHE A 810 4.32 -25.17 -33.34
C PHE A 810 4.86 -23.74 -33.46
N VAL A 811 4.68 -22.91 -32.44
CA VAL A 811 5.22 -21.54 -32.38
C VAL A 811 6.74 -21.52 -32.44
N GLU A 812 7.43 -22.41 -31.71
CA GLU A 812 8.91 -22.51 -31.71
C GLU A 812 9.49 -22.91 -33.07
N VAL A 813 8.73 -23.63 -33.90
CA VAL A 813 9.13 -24.09 -35.24
C VAL A 813 8.77 -23.07 -36.33
N TYR A 814 7.80 -22.19 -36.08
CA TYR A 814 7.35 -21.15 -37.01
C TYR A 814 8.18 -19.86 -36.85
N GLN A 815 8.42 -19.12 -37.94
CA GLN A 815 9.42 -18.04 -37.98
C GLN A 815 9.21 -16.93 -36.91
N PRO A 816 10.30 -16.26 -36.45
CA PRO A 816 10.27 -15.14 -35.49
C PRO A 816 9.61 -13.83 -35.99
N SER A 817 8.95 -13.86 -37.15
CA SER A 817 8.23 -12.71 -37.74
C SER A 817 6.73 -12.68 -37.41
N SER A 818 6.21 -13.64 -36.64
CA SER A 818 4.79 -13.73 -36.27
C SER A 818 4.60 -13.73 -34.74
N TYR A 819 3.49 -13.14 -34.28
CA TYR A 819 3.06 -13.10 -32.88
C TYR A 819 1.81 -13.98 -32.68
N PHE A 820 1.69 -14.62 -31.52
CA PHE A 820 0.64 -15.61 -31.27
C PHE A 820 -0.11 -15.27 -29.99
N THR A 821 -1.44 -15.41 -30.00
CA THR A 821 -2.26 -15.31 -28.78
C THR A 821 -3.25 -16.45 -28.69
N PHE A 822 -3.60 -16.81 -27.46
CA PHE A 822 -4.69 -17.73 -27.17
C PHE A 822 -5.85 -16.92 -26.61
N SER A 823 -7.06 -17.12 -27.13
CA SER A 823 -8.26 -16.53 -26.56
C SER A 823 -9.32 -17.60 -26.38
N THR A 824 -10.12 -17.51 -25.32
CA THR A 824 -11.33 -18.31 -25.16
C THR A 824 -12.54 -17.42 -25.42
N ASN A 825 -13.54 -17.91 -26.17
CA ASN A 825 -14.80 -17.17 -26.27
C ASN A 825 -15.71 -17.48 -25.07
N TRP A 826 -16.83 -16.77 -25.01
CA TRP A 826 -17.88 -16.94 -23.99
C TRP A 826 -18.53 -18.35 -23.97
N GLU A 827 -18.29 -19.18 -25.00
CA GLU A 827 -18.74 -20.58 -25.05
C GLU A 827 -17.66 -21.58 -24.60
N GLY A 828 -16.53 -21.11 -24.06
CA GLY A 828 -15.41 -21.97 -23.62
C GLY A 828 -14.53 -22.50 -24.75
N LYS A 829 -14.73 -22.06 -26.00
CA LYS A 829 -13.92 -22.52 -27.14
C LYS A 829 -12.56 -21.83 -27.12
N LEU A 830 -11.48 -22.60 -27.24
CA LEU A 830 -10.11 -22.08 -27.40
C LEU A 830 -9.85 -21.59 -28.84
N TYR A 831 -9.09 -20.52 -28.99
CA TYR A 831 -8.68 -19.93 -30.27
C TYR A 831 -7.18 -19.65 -30.24
N LEU A 832 -6.45 -20.04 -31.28
CA LEU A 832 -5.04 -19.65 -31.49
C LEU A 832 -4.97 -18.60 -32.61
N ASN A 833 -4.76 -17.35 -32.24
CA ASN A 833 -4.61 -16.27 -33.20
C ASN A 833 -3.14 -16.11 -33.59
N ILE A 834 -2.85 -16.12 -34.90
CA ILE A 834 -1.52 -15.85 -35.45
C ILE A 834 -1.56 -14.51 -36.17
N TYR A 835 -0.62 -13.65 -35.81
CA TYR A 835 -0.49 -12.32 -36.38
C TYR A 835 0.87 -12.20 -37.04
N ASP A 836 0.87 -12.02 -38.37
CA ASP A 836 2.08 -11.64 -39.07
C ASP A 836 2.49 -10.23 -38.63
N LEU A 837 3.71 -10.02 -38.14
CA LEU A 837 4.19 -8.67 -37.83
C LEU A 837 4.80 -8.00 -39.06
N CYS A 838 4.81 -8.66 -40.23
CA CYS A 838 5.33 -8.11 -41.46
C CYS A 838 4.22 -7.56 -42.35
N VAL A 839 4.51 -6.44 -43.00
CA VAL A 839 3.82 -5.98 -44.21
C VAL A 839 4.78 -6.20 -45.37
N THR A 840 4.33 -6.90 -46.42
CA THR A 840 5.16 -7.27 -47.58
C THR A 840 4.53 -6.76 -48.87
N ASP A 841 5.33 -6.05 -49.66
CA ASP A 841 5.00 -5.55 -50.99
C ASP A 841 3.62 -4.86 -51.11
N TYR A 842 3.25 -4.09 -50.09
CA TYR A 842 1.99 -3.34 -50.11
C TYR A 842 2.08 -2.15 -51.07
N ALA A 843 1.43 -2.29 -52.24
CA ALA A 843 1.36 -1.27 -53.28
C ALA A 843 0.39 -0.14 -52.92
N TYR A 844 0.77 0.71 -51.98
CA TYR A 844 -0.07 1.77 -51.42
C TYR A 844 -0.56 2.79 -52.46
N ASN A 845 0.19 3.01 -53.56
CA ASN A 845 -0.24 3.89 -54.65
C ASN A 845 -1.50 3.39 -55.37
N MET A 846 -1.69 2.07 -55.42
CA MET A 846 -2.84 1.40 -56.04
C MET A 846 -4.02 1.26 -55.07
N ASP A 847 -3.86 1.66 -53.79
CA ASP A 847 -4.95 1.60 -52.84
C ASP A 847 -5.96 2.72 -53.10
N THR A 848 -7.20 2.34 -53.41
CA THR A 848 -8.30 3.26 -53.68
C THR A 848 -8.88 3.88 -52.41
N HIS A 849 -8.54 3.36 -51.24
CA HIS A 849 -8.99 3.89 -49.94
C HIS A 849 -8.09 5.00 -49.40
N LEU A 850 -6.91 5.21 -49.99
CA LEU A 850 -5.99 6.29 -49.65
C LEU A 850 -6.19 7.51 -50.56
N SER A 851 -6.37 8.68 -49.97
CA SER A 851 -6.30 9.98 -50.61
C SER A 851 -4.90 10.26 -51.16
N THR A 852 -4.80 11.17 -52.12
CA THR A 852 -3.52 11.60 -52.71
C THR A 852 -2.56 12.14 -51.65
N GLU A 853 -3.09 12.86 -50.67
CA GLU A 853 -2.35 13.43 -49.55
C GLU A 853 -1.82 12.34 -48.61
N ALA A 854 -2.64 11.35 -48.26
CA ALA A 854 -2.22 10.21 -47.44
C ALA A 854 -1.15 9.36 -48.13
N LYS A 855 -1.27 9.13 -49.46
CA LYS A 855 -0.23 8.44 -50.26
C LYS A 855 1.11 9.16 -50.23
N ALA A 856 1.10 10.49 -50.25
CA ALA A 856 2.31 11.30 -50.16
C ALA A 856 2.93 11.27 -48.75
N ALA A 857 2.10 11.23 -47.71
CA ALA A 857 2.53 11.25 -46.30
C ALA A 857 3.05 9.88 -45.80
N LEU A 858 2.52 8.77 -46.30
CA LEU A 858 2.79 7.43 -45.79
C LEU A 858 4.30 7.07 -45.72
N PRO A 859 5.14 7.32 -46.74
CA PRO A 859 6.57 7.01 -46.64
C PRO A 859 7.31 7.77 -45.54
N ASN A 860 6.94 9.05 -45.31
CA ASN A 860 7.54 9.85 -44.25
C ASN A 860 7.12 9.32 -42.87
N LEU A 861 5.83 8.98 -42.69
CA LEU A 861 5.36 8.32 -41.48
C LEU A 861 6.16 7.05 -41.17
N LEU A 862 6.33 6.17 -42.15
CA LEU A 862 7.06 4.90 -41.94
C LEU A 862 8.53 5.13 -41.62
N GLN A 863 9.17 6.13 -42.23
CA GLN A 863 10.54 6.51 -41.87
C GLN A 863 10.62 6.96 -40.40
N ARG A 864 9.70 7.84 -39.96
CA ARG A 864 9.64 8.30 -38.56
C ARG A 864 9.41 7.14 -37.58
N LEU A 865 8.55 6.19 -37.94
CA LEU A 865 8.32 4.98 -37.15
C LEU A 865 9.57 4.10 -37.08
N GLN A 866 10.36 4.00 -38.16
CA GLN A 866 11.61 3.26 -38.15
C GLN A 866 12.67 3.95 -37.29
N ASP A 867 12.83 5.27 -37.43
CA ASP A 867 13.80 6.05 -36.66
C ASP A 867 13.50 5.99 -35.15
N ALA A 868 12.22 5.85 -34.78
CA ALA A 868 11.76 5.63 -33.42
C ALA A 868 11.85 4.16 -32.94
N GLY A 869 12.32 3.23 -33.78
CA GLY A 869 12.44 1.80 -33.46
C GLY A 869 11.12 1.03 -33.38
N LEU A 870 10.00 1.66 -33.79
CA LEU A 870 8.64 1.09 -33.74
C LEU A 870 8.38 0.11 -34.89
N ILE A 871 9.06 0.29 -36.01
CA ILE A 871 9.12 -0.66 -37.12
C ILE A 871 10.57 -0.89 -37.54
N HIS A 872 10.80 -2.00 -38.23
CA HIS A 872 12.12 -2.48 -38.64
C HIS A 872 12.10 -2.84 -40.11
N GLN A 873 13.27 -2.81 -40.75
CA GLN A 873 13.46 -3.29 -42.13
C GLN A 873 12.54 -2.60 -43.15
N TYR A 874 12.23 -1.32 -42.93
CA TYR A 874 11.44 -0.53 -43.86
C TYR A 874 12.17 -0.40 -45.20
N THR A 875 11.50 -0.85 -46.26
CA THR A 875 11.96 -0.72 -47.64
C THR A 875 10.83 -0.18 -48.51
N LYS A 876 11.22 0.61 -49.51
CA LYS A 876 10.33 1.16 -50.54
C LYS A 876 10.92 0.83 -51.90
N ASN A 877 10.15 0.16 -52.75
CA ASN A 877 10.60 -0.17 -54.11
C ASN A 877 10.13 0.87 -55.14
N TYR A 878 10.65 0.75 -56.37
CA TYR A 878 10.34 1.64 -57.49
C TYR A 878 8.86 1.60 -57.94
N ALA A 879 8.15 0.51 -57.63
CA ALA A 879 6.72 0.36 -57.93
C ALA A 879 5.82 1.02 -56.86
N CYS A 880 6.40 1.76 -55.90
CA CYS A 880 5.69 2.31 -54.75
C CYS A 880 4.97 1.24 -53.93
N SER A 881 5.60 0.07 -53.77
CA SER A 881 5.28 -0.85 -52.70
C SER A 881 6.23 -0.67 -51.52
N ILE A 882 5.70 -0.97 -50.33
CA ILE A 882 6.43 -0.90 -49.06
C ILE A 882 6.46 -2.26 -48.40
N SER A 883 7.57 -2.54 -47.72
CA SER A 883 7.71 -3.70 -46.84
C SER A 883 8.37 -3.26 -45.53
N PHE A 884 7.90 -3.77 -44.40
CA PHE A 884 8.45 -3.49 -43.07
C PHE A 884 7.95 -4.50 -42.05
N ARG A 885 8.53 -4.51 -40.85
CA ARG A 885 8.12 -5.35 -39.72
C ARG A 885 7.79 -4.48 -38.51
N TYR A 886 6.64 -4.69 -37.87
CA TYR A 886 6.30 -4.07 -36.60
C TYR A 886 7.23 -4.58 -35.47
N HIS A 887 7.56 -3.72 -34.51
CA HIS A 887 8.40 -4.10 -33.37
C HIS A 887 7.72 -5.16 -32.48
N SER A 888 6.44 -4.99 -32.19
CA SER A 888 5.63 -5.92 -31.39
C SER A 888 4.16 -5.87 -31.82
N ARG A 889 3.34 -6.78 -31.28
CA ARG A 889 1.89 -6.80 -31.51
C ARG A 889 1.21 -5.53 -30.99
N ALA A 890 1.59 -5.05 -29.81
CA ALA A 890 1.03 -3.84 -29.21
C ALA A 890 1.28 -2.60 -30.08
N VAL A 891 2.49 -2.48 -30.64
CA VAL A 891 2.84 -1.42 -31.60
C VAL A 891 2.00 -1.55 -32.88
N MET A 892 1.82 -2.77 -33.37
CA MET A 892 0.98 -3.05 -34.53
C MET A 892 -0.47 -2.61 -34.30
N ASP A 893 -1.07 -2.96 -33.15
CA ASP A 893 -2.45 -2.59 -32.82
C ASP A 893 -2.64 -1.08 -32.73
N CYS A 894 -1.72 -0.36 -32.08
CA CYS A 894 -1.76 1.11 -31.99
C CYS A 894 -1.61 1.81 -33.35
N ILE A 895 -0.83 1.24 -34.27
CA ILE A 895 -0.65 1.81 -35.61
C ILE A 895 -1.86 1.49 -36.51
N GLN A 896 -2.46 0.31 -36.38
CA GLN A 896 -3.56 -0.13 -37.23
C GLN A 896 -4.94 0.39 -36.80
N LYS A 897 -5.16 0.59 -35.50
CA LYS A 897 -6.42 1.12 -34.96
C LYS A 897 -6.20 2.55 -34.49
N ALA A 898 -6.86 3.50 -35.15
CA ALA A 898 -6.68 4.92 -34.86
C ALA A 898 -6.93 5.25 -33.37
N GLY A 899 -7.97 4.69 -32.73
CA GLY A 899 -8.31 4.95 -31.32
C GLY A 899 -7.30 4.41 -30.30
N SER A 900 -6.76 3.21 -30.55
CA SER A 900 -5.98 2.46 -29.57
C SER A 900 -4.68 3.16 -29.13
N ILE A 901 -4.13 4.03 -29.97
CA ILE A 901 -2.95 4.83 -29.60
C ILE A 901 -3.26 5.89 -28.53
N LEU A 902 -4.45 6.49 -28.57
CA LEU A 902 -4.88 7.46 -27.58
C LEU A 902 -5.20 6.76 -26.26
N GLU A 903 -5.86 5.61 -26.31
CA GLU A 903 -6.10 4.73 -25.15
C GLU A 903 -4.77 4.35 -24.47
N ALA A 904 -3.79 3.85 -25.24
CA ALA A 904 -2.47 3.53 -24.72
C ALA A 904 -1.74 4.76 -24.14
N TYR A 905 -1.86 5.93 -24.79
CA TYR A 905 -1.25 7.16 -24.28
C TYR A 905 -1.87 7.60 -22.94
N ILE A 906 -3.20 7.58 -22.82
CA ILE A 906 -3.92 7.87 -21.57
C ILE A 906 -3.51 6.87 -20.50
N TYR A 907 -3.54 5.57 -20.83
CA TYR A 907 -3.20 4.48 -19.94
C TYR A 907 -1.80 4.65 -19.34
N PHE A 908 -0.78 4.83 -20.17
CA PHE A 908 0.59 4.98 -19.68
C PHE A 908 0.84 6.33 -19.02
N SER A 909 0.16 7.40 -19.43
CA SER A 909 0.25 8.69 -18.72
C SER A 909 -0.34 8.57 -17.31
N ALA A 910 -1.50 7.92 -17.17
CA ALA A 910 -2.08 7.63 -15.86
C ALA A 910 -1.21 6.67 -15.04
N LEU A 911 -0.64 5.64 -15.67
CA LEU A 911 0.14 4.61 -14.96
C LEU A 911 1.53 5.07 -14.53
N LEU A 912 2.22 5.87 -15.35
CA LEU A 912 3.64 6.17 -15.19
C LEU A 912 3.92 7.63 -14.82
N GLU A 913 2.97 8.54 -15.08
CA GLU A 913 3.14 9.98 -14.81
C GLU A 913 2.21 10.50 -13.73
N ALA A 914 1.18 9.73 -13.35
CA ALA A 914 0.25 10.08 -12.29
C ALA A 914 0.33 9.05 -11.14
N ASP A 915 -0.03 9.51 -9.96
CA ASP A 915 -0.02 8.78 -8.69
C ASP A 915 -1.38 8.09 -8.47
N PHE A 916 -1.80 7.23 -9.40
CA PHE A 916 -2.98 6.38 -9.24
C PHE A 916 -2.64 5.05 -8.55
N ASP A 917 -3.57 4.53 -7.76
CA ASP A 917 -3.42 3.26 -7.06
C ASP A 917 -3.58 2.05 -7.97
N ASP A 918 -4.37 2.19 -9.04
CA ASP A 918 -4.58 1.15 -10.04
C ASP A 918 -5.08 1.78 -11.34
N VAL A 919 -4.65 1.23 -12.48
CA VAL A 919 -5.04 1.69 -13.81
C VAL A 919 -5.24 0.48 -14.71
N GLU A 920 -6.40 0.40 -15.35
CA GLU A 920 -6.76 -0.62 -16.33
C GLU A 920 -7.25 0.01 -17.63
N THR A 921 -7.11 -0.70 -18.75
CA THR A 921 -7.51 -0.22 -20.09
C THR A 921 -8.15 -1.34 -20.91
N GLY A 922 -9.02 -0.97 -21.86
CA GLY A 922 -9.77 -1.90 -22.70
C GLY A 922 -10.68 -2.80 -21.86
N ILE A 923 -11.45 -2.20 -20.95
CA ILE A 923 -12.19 -2.92 -19.92
C ILE A 923 -13.57 -3.27 -20.47
N SER A 924 -13.75 -4.53 -20.87
CA SER A 924 -15.05 -5.07 -21.27
C SER A 924 -15.71 -5.79 -20.09
N PHE A 925 -17.00 -5.54 -19.87
CA PHE A 925 -17.71 -6.14 -18.74
C PHE A 925 -19.22 -6.27 -18.96
N LEU A 926 -19.80 -7.25 -18.27
CA LEU A 926 -21.24 -7.42 -18.10
C LEU A 926 -21.68 -6.79 -16.78
N HIS A 927 -22.89 -6.23 -16.73
CA HIS A 927 -23.43 -5.61 -15.52
C HIS A 927 -23.69 -6.62 -14.40
N ASN A 928 -23.97 -7.88 -14.73
CA ASN A 928 -24.21 -9.01 -13.82
C ASN A 928 -24.13 -10.36 -14.57
N THR A 929 -24.34 -11.48 -13.86
CA THR A 929 -24.30 -12.84 -14.40
C THR A 929 -25.59 -13.32 -15.07
N SER A 930 -26.59 -12.44 -15.29
CA SER A 930 -27.88 -12.87 -15.88
C SER A 930 -27.80 -13.01 -17.39
N GLU A 931 -28.60 -13.92 -17.97
CA GLU A 931 -28.57 -14.32 -19.39
C GLU A 931 -28.83 -13.20 -20.43
N ASN A 932 -29.12 -11.96 -20.03
CA ASN A 932 -29.29 -10.81 -20.94
C ASN A 932 -28.64 -9.53 -20.38
N SER A 933 -27.54 -9.69 -19.64
CA SER A 933 -26.84 -8.55 -19.06
C SER A 933 -26.28 -7.62 -20.14
N ALA A 934 -26.36 -6.31 -19.90
CA ALA A 934 -25.76 -5.34 -20.80
C ALA A 934 -24.23 -5.49 -20.80
N GLU A 935 -23.64 -5.45 -21.99
CA GLU A 935 -22.20 -5.43 -22.21
C GLU A 935 -21.75 -4.01 -22.52
N ASN A 936 -20.73 -3.53 -21.82
CA ASN A 936 -20.12 -2.23 -22.05
C ASN A 936 -18.60 -2.35 -22.08
N GLU A 937 -17.98 -1.37 -22.73
CA GLU A 937 -16.53 -1.20 -22.79
C GLU A 937 -16.18 0.20 -22.27
N ILE A 938 -15.17 0.27 -21.40
CA ILE A 938 -14.58 1.53 -20.96
C ILE A 938 -13.09 1.53 -21.33
N ASP A 939 -12.68 2.63 -21.95
CA ASP A 939 -11.35 2.77 -22.55
C ASP A 939 -10.24 2.74 -21.48
N VAL A 940 -10.37 3.54 -20.41
CA VAL A 940 -9.45 3.53 -19.26
C VAL A 940 -10.22 3.78 -17.96
N ILE A 941 -9.93 3.02 -16.90
CA ILE A 941 -10.38 3.31 -15.54
C ILE A 941 -9.15 3.44 -14.63
N CYS A 942 -9.16 4.49 -13.81
CA CYS A 942 -8.15 4.72 -12.78
C CYS A 942 -8.82 4.70 -11.40
N THR A 943 -8.13 4.22 -10.38
CA THR A 943 -8.54 4.38 -8.98
C THR A 943 -7.43 5.04 -8.17
N LYS A 944 -7.79 5.86 -7.19
CA LYS A 944 -6.88 6.38 -6.16
C LYS A 944 -7.65 6.65 -4.87
N GLY A 945 -7.15 6.11 -3.77
CA GLY A 945 -7.87 5.89 -2.54
C GLY A 945 -9.23 5.26 -2.84
N LEU A 946 -10.27 6.07 -2.68
CA LEU A 946 -11.67 5.69 -2.84
C LEU A 946 -12.39 6.65 -3.80
N SER A 947 -11.63 7.11 -4.79
CA SER A 947 -12.13 7.86 -5.95
C SER A 947 -11.71 7.12 -7.24
N SER A 948 -12.47 7.29 -8.31
CA SER A 948 -12.15 6.70 -9.60
C SER A 948 -12.36 7.65 -10.77
N LEU A 949 -11.58 7.47 -11.83
CA LEU A 949 -11.82 8.11 -13.13
C LEU A 949 -12.34 7.07 -14.11
N PHE A 950 -13.41 7.42 -14.80
CA PHE A 950 -13.92 6.66 -15.93
C PHE A 950 -13.65 7.47 -17.18
N ILE A 951 -12.71 7.02 -17.99
CA ILE A 951 -12.21 7.78 -19.12
C ILE A 951 -12.67 7.13 -20.41
N SER A 952 -13.35 7.90 -21.26
CA SER A 952 -13.53 7.54 -22.66
C SER A 952 -12.60 8.34 -23.55
N ALA A 953 -11.91 7.64 -24.45
CA ALA A 953 -10.97 8.16 -25.42
C ALA A 953 -11.63 8.25 -26.80
N LYS A 954 -11.50 9.41 -27.47
CA LYS A 954 -11.98 9.63 -28.84
C LYS A 954 -10.92 10.30 -29.69
N PHE A 955 -10.22 9.48 -30.49
CA PHE A 955 -9.26 9.95 -31.49
C PHE A 955 -9.91 10.03 -32.88
N THR A 956 -10.64 11.13 -33.11
CA THR A 956 -11.35 11.42 -34.36
C THR A 956 -11.14 12.88 -34.75
N ARG A 957 -11.46 13.24 -35.99
CA ARG A 957 -11.53 14.65 -36.43
C ARG A 957 -12.87 15.31 -36.11
N THR A 958 -13.92 14.52 -35.91
CA THR A 958 -15.28 15.02 -35.66
C THR A 958 -16.01 14.12 -34.67
N LEU A 959 -16.52 14.69 -33.58
CA LEU A 959 -17.33 13.99 -32.56
C LEU A 959 -18.74 14.61 -32.39
N THR A 960 -19.05 15.69 -33.11
CA THR A 960 -20.18 16.60 -32.83
C THR A 960 -21.54 15.90 -32.75
N GLU A 961 -21.82 14.93 -33.62
CA GLU A 961 -23.12 14.21 -33.64
C GLU A 961 -23.29 13.24 -32.48
N LYS A 962 -22.20 12.64 -31.99
CA LYS A 962 -22.22 11.66 -30.88
C LYS A 962 -21.82 12.26 -29.55
N PHE A 963 -21.43 13.54 -29.52
CA PHE A 963 -20.88 14.20 -28.35
C PHE A 963 -21.77 14.04 -27.12
N ASN A 964 -23.06 14.41 -27.22
CA ASN A 964 -23.99 14.29 -26.09
C ASN A 964 -24.22 12.84 -25.64
N TYR A 965 -24.23 11.89 -26.58
CA TYR A 965 -24.41 10.47 -26.25
C TYR A 965 -23.22 9.95 -25.43
N VAL A 966 -21.99 10.26 -25.86
CA VAL A 966 -20.77 9.85 -25.15
C VAL A 966 -20.73 10.45 -23.74
N LEU A 967 -21.11 11.73 -23.59
CA LEU A 967 -21.19 12.37 -22.26
C LEU A 967 -22.20 11.66 -21.33
N TYR A 968 -23.37 11.28 -21.86
CA TYR A 968 -24.40 10.60 -21.07
C TYR A 968 -23.96 9.19 -20.67
N GLU A 969 -23.41 8.42 -21.62
CA GLU A 969 -22.96 7.05 -21.39
C GLU A 969 -21.86 6.98 -20.33
N ILE A 970 -20.80 7.78 -20.46
CA ILE A 970 -19.69 7.77 -19.50
C ILE A 970 -20.15 8.23 -18.10
N SER A 971 -21.05 9.22 -18.03
CA SER A 971 -21.61 9.68 -16.77
C SER A 971 -22.40 8.57 -16.08
N LEU A 972 -23.29 7.90 -16.81
CA LEU A 972 -24.13 6.82 -16.28
C LEU A 972 -23.29 5.63 -15.78
N LEU A 973 -22.31 5.20 -16.58
CA LEU A 973 -21.44 4.08 -16.21
C LEU A 973 -20.57 4.43 -14.99
N SER A 974 -20.04 5.65 -14.93
CA SER A 974 -19.25 6.12 -13.78
C SER A 974 -20.07 6.19 -12.49
N GLU A 975 -21.32 6.64 -12.57
CA GLU A 975 -22.22 6.72 -11.40
C GLU A 975 -22.61 5.34 -10.88
N HIS A 976 -22.84 4.39 -11.78
CA HIS A 976 -23.28 3.05 -11.42
C HIS A 976 -22.15 2.18 -10.86
N PHE A 977 -21.01 2.16 -11.54
CA PHE A 977 -19.91 1.23 -11.24
C PHE A 977 -18.76 1.86 -10.44
N GLY A 978 -18.63 3.18 -10.48
CA GLY A 978 -17.53 3.89 -9.86
C GLY A 978 -17.74 4.22 -8.38
N ILE A 979 -16.69 4.81 -7.78
CA ILE A 979 -16.60 5.12 -6.36
C ILE A 979 -16.09 6.54 -6.29
N ASN A 980 -16.92 7.47 -5.79
CA ASN A 980 -16.69 8.91 -5.93
C ASN A 980 -16.19 9.28 -7.35
N ALA A 981 -16.85 8.70 -8.36
CA ALA A 981 -16.32 8.63 -9.71
C ALA A 981 -16.40 9.97 -10.43
N LYS A 982 -15.37 10.28 -11.23
CA LYS A 982 -15.37 11.40 -12.17
C LYS A 982 -15.38 10.88 -13.60
N PRO A 983 -16.42 11.18 -14.39
CA PRO A 983 -16.43 10.86 -15.80
C PRO A 983 -15.55 11.84 -16.58
N VAL A 984 -14.71 11.32 -17.46
CA VAL A 984 -13.77 12.07 -18.28
C VAL A 984 -13.93 11.67 -19.75
N LEU A 985 -14.02 12.67 -20.62
CA LEU A 985 -13.94 12.51 -22.06
C LEU A 985 -12.62 13.10 -22.55
N VAL A 986 -11.73 12.26 -23.07
CA VAL A 986 -10.51 12.68 -23.74
C VAL A 986 -10.75 12.71 -25.24
N ALA A 987 -10.73 13.89 -25.85
CA ALA A 987 -11.08 14.07 -27.24
C ALA A 987 -10.08 15.01 -27.95
N SER A 988 -9.31 14.45 -28.88
CA SER A 988 -8.26 15.20 -29.59
C SER A 988 -8.77 16.24 -30.58
N CYS A 989 -10.07 16.21 -30.93
CA CYS A 989 -10.68 17.14 -31.91
C CYS A 989 -11.11 18.48 -31.31
N PHE A 990 -11.15 18.60 -29.98
CA PHE A 990 -11.59 19.82 -29.32
C PHE A 990 -10.40 20.57 -28.73
N HIS A 991 -10.42 21.88 -28.90
CA HIS A 991 -9.55 22.77 -28.14
C HIS A 991 -10.02 22.83 -26.68
N GLN A 992 -9.07 22.84 -25.75
CA GLN A 992 -9.30 23.04 -24.33
C GLN A 992 -9.76 24.48 -24.06
N PHE A 993 -9.15 25.44 -24.75
CA PHE A 993 -9.37 26.87 -24.55
C PHE A 993 -9.76 27.58 -25.85
N GLU A 994 -10.55 28.64 -25.71
CA GLU A 994 -10.83 29.64 -26.75
C GLU A 994 -10.45 31.03 -26.22
N THR A 995 -10.23 31.98 -27.12
CA THR A 995 -9.94 33.37 -26.72
C THR A 995 -11.25 34.15 -26.63
N ASP A 996 -11.52 34.76 -25.48
CA ASP A 996 -12.63 35.69 -25.32
C ASP A 996 -12.35 36.94 -26.18
N GLU A 997 -13.17 37.17 -27.19
CA GLU A 997 -13.04 38.30 -28.13
C GLU A 997 -13.14 39.67 -27.44
N SER A 998 -13.79 39.76 -26.29
CA SER A 998 -14.02 41.00 -25.56
C SER A 998 -12.91 41.34 -24.56
N THR A 999 -12.28 40.32 -23.97
CA THR A 999 -11.26 40.51 -22.92
C THR A 999 -9.85 40.06 -23.33
N GLY A 1000 -9.72 39.32 -24.44
CA GLY A 1000 -8.47 38.72 -24.89
C GLY A 1000 -7.97 37.58 -24.00
N LYS A 1001 -8.71 37.19 -22.96
CA LYS A 1001 -8.33 36.11 -22.04
C LYS A 1001 -8.65 34.75 -22.64
N LYS A 1002 -7.79 33.76 -22.37
CA LYS A 1002 -8.12 32.35 -22.62
C LYS A 1002 -9.20 31.91 -21.62
N ILE A 1003 -10.27 31.33 -22.14
CA ILE A 1003 -11.36 30.73 -21.37
C ILE A 1003 -11.60 29.31 -21.89
N TYR A 1004 -12.24 28.44 -21.10
CA TYR A 1004 -12.61 27.11 -21.56
C TYR A 1004 -13.45 27.17 -22.84
N SER A 1005 -13.19 26.30 -23.82
CA SER A 1005 -13.97 26.24 -25.05
C SER A 1005 -15.45 25.95 -24.80
N HIS A 1006 -16.30 26.25 -25.79
CA HIS A 1006 -17.73 25.96 -25.72
C HIS A 1006 -18.03 24.49 -25.31
N GLU A 1007 -17.32 23.54 -25.90
CA GLU A 1007 -17.49 22.11 -25.66
C GLU A 1007 -17.07 21.70 -24.25
N VAL A 1008 -15.98 22.25 -23.73
CA VAL A 1008 -15.53 22.01 -22.35
C VAL A 1008 -16.60 22.51 -21.37
N ARG A 1009 -17.12 23.73 -21.55
CA ARG A 1009 -18.20 24.27 -20.71
C ARG A 1009 -19.48 23.44 -20.82
N LEU A 1010 -19.77 22.87 -21.98
CA LEU A 1010 -20.94 22.04 -22.20
C LEU A 1010 -20.81 20.65 -21.54
N ALA A 1011 -19.62 20.06 -21.57
CA ALA A 1011 -19.32 18.81 -20.86
C ALA A 1011 -19.39 18.98 -19.33
N LEU A 1012 -18.78 20.05 -18.80
CA LEU A 1012 -18.79 20.36 -17.36
C LEU A 1012 -20.20 20.57 -16.82
N ARG A 1013 -21.10 21.21 -17.58
CA ARG A 1013 -22.53 21.35 -17.22
C ARG A 1013 -23.27 20.02 -17.09
N ARG A 1014 -22.72 18.93 -17.66
CA ARG A 1014 -23.22 17.56 -17.51
C ARG A 1014 -22.43 16.73 -16.50
N GLY A 1015 -21.54 17.36 -15.75
CA GLY A 1015 -20.70 16.67 -14.76
C GLY A 1015 -19.53 15.89 -15.37
N VAL A 1016 -19.19 16.11 -16.64
CA VAL A 1016 -18.10 15.40 -17.33
C VAL A 1016 -16.94 16.35 -17.61
N TYR A 1017 -15.73 15.94 -17.25
CA TYR A 1017 -14.51 16.68 -17.57
C TYR A 1017 -14.09 16.39 -19.02
N LEU A 1018 -13.88 17.43 -19.84
CA LEU A 1018 -13.40 17.28 -21.22
C LEU A 1018 -11.94 17.68 -21.31
N VAL A 1019 -11.09 16.73 -21.68
CA VAL A 1019 -9.66 16.92 -21.91
C VAL A 1019 -9.41 17.07 -23.41
N GLY A 1020 -9.10 18.29 -23.82
CA GLY A 1020 -8.85 18.70 -25.19
C GLY A 1020 -7.38 18.60 -25.62
N GLN A 1021 -7.10 19.04 -26.84
CA GLN A 1021 -5.82 18.85 -27.53
C GLN A 1021 -4.60 19.39 -26.77
N GLU A 1022 -4.72 20.55 -26.11
CA GLU A 1022 -3.64 21.22 -25.39
C GLU A 1022 -3.17 20.41 -24.17
N CYS A 1023 -4.07 19.66 -23.54
CA CYS A 1023 -3.78 18.78 -22.42
C CYS A 1023 -3.09 17.48 -22.83
N LEU A 1024 -3.09 17.13 -24.13
CA LEU A 1024 -2.48 15.90 -24.66
C LEU A 1024 -1.00 16.06 -25.05
N ARG A 1025 -0.35 17.12 -24.57
CA ARG A 1025 1.10 17.32 -24.70
C ARG A 1025 1.85 16.38 -23.76
N LYS A 1026 3.11 16.09 -24.11
CA LYS A 1026 3.99 15.19 -23.34
C LYS A 1026 4.19 15.72 -21.91
N ASN A 1027 4.06 14.85 -20.91
CA ASN A 1027 4.19 15.15 -19.48
C ASN A 1027 3.15 16.15 -18.91
N VAL A 1028 2.02 16.34 -19.59
CA VAL A 1028 0.93 17.22 -19.12
C VAL A 1028 -0.27 16.41 -18.63
N LEU A 1029 -0.64 15.36 -19.38
CA LEU A 1029 -1.87 14.61 -19.15
C LEU A 1029 -1.95 13.98 -17.75
N GLY A 1030 -0.85 13.44 -17.22
CA GLY A 1030 -0.83 12.86 -15.87
C GLY A 1030 -1.33 13.84 -14.80
N GLN A 1031 -0.75 15.04 -14.75
CA GLN A 1031 -1.14 16.09 -13.80
C GLN A 1031 -2.60 16.53 -13.97
N VAL A 1032 -3.07 16.62 -15.23
CA VAL A 1032 -4.48 16.97 -15.53
C VAL A 1032 -5.43 15.93 -14.95
N LEU A 1033 -5.13 14.64 -15.12
CA LEU A 1033 -5.96 13.55 -14.59
C LEU A 1033 -5.98 13.54 -13.06
N GLU A 1034 -4.84 13.77 -12.41
CA GLU A 1034 -4.78 13.90 -10.94
C GLU A 1034 -5.62 15.06 -10.44
N ASN A 1035 -5.48 16.24 -11.05
CA ASN A 1035 -6.23 17.42 -10.64
C ASN A 1035 -7.75 17.22 -10.79
N ILE A 1036 -8.19 16.54 -11.86
CA ILE A 1036 -9.60 16.17 -12.06
C ILE A 1036 -10.09 15.27 -10.93
N LEU A 1037 -9.33 14.24 -10.58
CA LEU A 1037 -9.69 13.32 -9.49
C LEU A 1037 -9.81 14.06 -8.15
N GLU A 1038 -8.93 15.03 -7.91
CA GLU A 1038 -8.91 15.87 -6.69
C GLU A 1038 -9.98 16.97 -6.66
N ASP A 1039 -10.84 17.09 -7.69
CA ASP A 1039 -11.84 18.16 -7.84
C ASP A 1039 -11.23 19.57 -7.77
N ARG A 1040 -10.02 19.76 -8.31
CA ARG A 1040 -9.41 21.10 -8.39
C ARG A 1040 -10.18 21.98 -9.38
N GLU A 1041 -10.47 23.22 -8.99
CA GLU A 1041 -11.15 24.17 -9.88
C GLU A 1041 -10.29 24.56 -11.09
N ASP A 1042 -8.96 24.62 -10.90
CA ASP A 1042 -7.94 25.02 -11.87
C ASP A 1042 -7.28 23.82 -12.58
N TRP A 1043 -8.03 22.72 -12.72
CA TRP A 1043 -7.48 21.40 -13.05
C TRP A 1043 -6.62 21.31 -14.32
N CYS A 1044 -6.78 22.23 -15.28
CA CYS A 1044 -5.89 22.37 -16.43
C CYS A 1044 -5.45 23.80 -16.75
N ASP A 1045 -5.63 24.77 -15.85
CA ASP A 1045 -5.37 26.19 -16.13
C ASP A 1045 -3.90 26.46 -16.48
N PHE A 1046 -2.97 25.74 -15.83
CA PHE A 1046 -1.53 25.80 -16.09
C PHE A 1046 -1.15 25.43 -17.54
N VAL A 1047 -2.03 24.75 -18.27
CA VAL A 1047 -1.83 24.39 -19.68
C VAL A 1047 -1.96 25.62 -20.58
N SER A 1048 -2.75 26.62 -20.15
CA SER A 1048 -2.98 27.85 -20.92
C SER A 1048 -1.73 28.72 -21.09
N ASP A 1049 -0.74 28.56 -20.18
CA ASP A 1049 0.53 29.28 -20.15
C ASP A 1049 1.68 28.57 -20.89
N LEU A 1050 1.45 27.36 -21.44
CA LEU A 1050 2.48 26.52 -22.07
C LEU A 1050 2.76 26.85 -23.55
N ASP A 1051 2.36 28.02 -24.05
CA ASP A 1051 2.57 28.41 -25.45
C ASP A 1051 3.94 29.03 -25.74
#